data_AF-A0A2D6CUV4-F1
#
_entry.id   AF-A0A2D6CUV4-F1
#
_cell.length_a   1.000
_cell.length_b   1.000
_cell.length_c   1.000
_cell.angle_alpha   90.00
_cell.angle_beta   90.00
_cell.angle_gamma   90.00
#
_symmetry.space_group_name_H-M   'P 1'
#
loop_
_entity.id
_entity.type
_entity.pdbx_description
1 polymer ?
#
loop_
_entity_poly.entity_id
_entity_poly.type
_entity_poly.pdbx_seq_one_letter_code
_entity_poly.pdbx_strand_id
1 'polypeptide(L)'
;MTQSAFTRQLRARIGASLVAMALLGLPFGVLAQADPWEPADPPLPFASITPIGFRLFRDEFLRLVAPLPGQPYDPALLDKVLAATRKLYRDAGYRFAEIREPAITEFDDGYYIRIRIDEGRVGKVTVTGLRRTRPEVIEQQLLLVPGRLYVEEDRVESERILRARPYVGDVSVTASPNPKTGEIDVLVDVQDLWSLVPRARLVGGGGDTTLEDVLNGDVGFQLSLEDSNLSGTGQDWFFRLRREQPDIAHEEAVETPFRTRTAIRMFEPNVFKSRWQMLALYEQQARPDVDAWELSLLHPLYSLRSRWSFRFTALERGGVSEFQRDGVLLREWERRVKRQFASTTFVSGEPERQVQYTVWVSHEADEYDLSYSHPALTVVDDPAFFSTRNTGRRFTVSPSGAPLQTAALAGVRVTWQRLQFTKARNYSRLGRVEDIPIGGTLTLSVGGGARALANDHDELRPTASYRYSRAVGAHSFVEMDTTARVPYVIRNGRDGTRGVQNVQLAGSARMFIRGGDSRALICRAHAASLGRTTRDLNLLLDRRNGVRGYSSRSFDGTRRIVLNAEARQVVWTNSYLVTQAAAFADVGYVWWDAFDASDPKRSVGAGLRLGLQRLAAPAVRADMAYLFDTDPPEWKWSFGTGQYF
;
A
#
# COMPACT_ATOMS: atom_id res chain seq x y z
N MET A 1 43.95 -40.40 16.90
CA MET A 1 43.77 -39.88 18.27
C MET A 1 42.29 -39.50 18.45
N THR A 2 41.35 -40.45 18.35
CA THR A 2 40.79 -41.30 19.43
C THR A 2 40.10 -40.52 20.56
N GLN A 3 38.86 -40.07 20.30
CA GLN A 3 37.87 -39.78 21.34
C GLN A 3 36.99 -41.04 21.52
N SER A 4 37.39 -41.90 22.45
CA SER A 4 36.59 -43.04 22.92
C SER A 4 36.85 -43.24 24.42
N ALA A 5 36.25 -42.41 25.27
CA ALA A 5 36.34 -42.61 26.72
C ALA A 5 35.32 -41.75 27.47
N PHE A 6 34.02 -42.00 27.31
CA PHE A 6 33.02 -41.51 28.27
C PHE A 6 31.87 -42.50 28.55
N THR A 7 32.07 -43.77 28.17
CA THR A 7 31.14 -44.90 28.41
C THR A 7 31.79 -46.03 29.21
N ARG A 8 32.66 -45.69 30.16
CA ARG A 8 33.25 -46.64 31.13
C ARG A 8 33.53 -45.97 32.47
N GLN A 9 32.50 -45.53 33.20
CA GLN A 9 32.60 -45.28 34.64
C GLN A 9 31.22 -45.01 35.26
N LEU A 10 30.31 -46.00 35.24
CA LEU A 10 29.27 -46.14 36.28
C LEU A 10 28.67 -47.56 36.38
N ARG A 11 29.49 -48.59 36.13
CA ARG A 11 29.17 -50.00 36.45
C ARG A 11 30.45 -50.72 36.86
N ALA A 12 30.94 -50.39 38.05
CA ALA A 12 31.98 -51.13 38.76
C ALA A 12 32.01 -50.69 40.24
N ARG A 13 30.87 -50.84 40.93
CA ARG A 13 30.82 -50.96 42.39
C ARG A 13 29.79 -52.06 42.69
N ILE A 14 30.27 -53.04 43.44
CA ILE A 14 29.60 -54.26 43.94
C ILE A 14 29.95 -55.50 43.10
N GLY A 15 30.94 -56.23 43.60
CA GLY A 15 31.36 -57.53 43.05
C GLY A 15 32.84 -57.85 43.30
N ALA A 16 33.34 -57.68 44.54
CA ALA A 16 34.59 -58.30 44.99
C ALA A 16 34.75 -58.12 46.50
N SER A 17 34.04 -58.93 47.29
CA SER A 17 34.42 -59.32 48.65
C SER A 17 33.43 -60.39 49.10
N LEU A 18 33.82 -61.66 48.97
CA LEU A 18 33.51 -62.76 49.90
C LEU A 18 34.01 -64.08 49.31
N VAL A 19 35.34 -64.17 49.20
CA VAL A 19 36.08 -65.41 49.48
C VAL A 19 36.80 -65.14 50.79
N ALA A 20 36.14 -65.40 51.91
CA ALA A 20 36.76 -65.59 53.23
C ALA A 20 35.66 -65.95 54.24
N MET A 21 35.97 -66.93 55.09
CA MET A 21 35.23 -67.36 56.28
C MET A 21 34.14 -68.42 56.09
N ALA A 22 34.59 -69.59 55.67
CA ALA A 22 34.31 -70.79 56.44
C ALA A 22 35.09 -70.70 57.77
N LEU A 23 34.39 -70.49 58.89
CA LEU A 23 34.73 -70.90 60.27
C LEU A 23 33.84 -70.14 61.27
N LEU A 24 33.29 -70.87 62.24
CA LEU A 24 32.52 -70.48 63.43
C LEU A 24 30.99 -70.59 63.28
N GLY A 25 30.45 -71.61 63.94
CA GLY A 25 29.03 -71.97 63.93
C GLY A 25 28.17 -71.29 65.02
N LEU A 26 26.87 -71.59 64.91
CA LEU A 26 25.70 -71.28 65.76
C LEU A 26 24.93 -69.99 65.44
N PRO A 27 23.59 -69.94 65.66
CA PRO A 27 22.56 -70.92 65.28
C PRO A 27 21.43 -70.28 64.43
N PHE A 28 20.55 -71.13 63.89
CA PHE A 28 19.36 -70.81 63.10
C PHE A 28 18.42 -69.80 63.76
N GLY A 29 17.92 -68.82 62.99
CA GLY A 29 16.84 -67.93 63.40
C GLY A 29 16.29 -67.06 62.27
N VAL A 30 15.17 -67.50 61.70
CA VAL A 30 14.15 -66.73 60.95
C VAL A 30 14.60 -66.06 59.64
N LEU A 31 14.40 -66.78 58.53
CA LEU A 31 14.29 -66.19 57.18
C LEU A 31 12.97 -65.42 57.10
N ALA A 32 13.03 -64.09 57.06
CA ALA A 32 11.93 -63.28 56.54
C ALA A 32 11.88 -63.47 55.02
N GLN A 33 10.81 -64.11 54.56
CA GLN A 33 10.47 -64.31 53.16
C GLN A 33 10.24 -62.93 52.52
N ALA A 34 11.14 -62.50 51.64
CA ALA A 34 10.88 -61.37 50.75
C ALA A 34 9.92 -61.85 49.67
N ASP A 35 8.75 -61.22 49.57
CA ASP A 35 7.76 -61.54 48.53
C ASP A 35 8.42 -61.45 47.14
N PRO A 36 8.13 -62.40 46.24
CA PRO A 36 8.61 -62.32 44.87
C PRO A 36 7.99 -61.10 44.19
N TRP A 37 8.82 -60.30 43.52
CA TRP A 37 8.36 -59.25 42.62
C TRP A 37 7.53 -59.88 41.50
N GLU A 38 6.21 -59.70 41.55
CA GLU A 38 5.33 -59.99 40.42
C GLU A 38 5.64 -59.01 39.29
N PRO A 39 5.89 -59.49 38.06
CA PRO A 39 5.94 -58.60 36.91
C PRO A 39 4.55 -57.95 36.80
N ALA A 40 4.49 -56.62 36.89
CA ALA A 40 3.27 -55.89 36.61
C ALA A 40 2.72 -56.35 35.26
N ASP A 41 1.43 -56.67 35.21
CA ASP A 41 0.74 -57.02 33.97
C ASP A 41 1.09 -55.99 32.89
N PRO A 42 1.31 -56.43 31.63
CA PRO A 42 1.61 -55.51 30.55
C PRO A 42 0.49 -54.45 30.47
N PRO A 43 0.83 -53.15 30.37
CA PRO A 43 -0.18 -52.11 30.41
C PRO A 43 -1.22 -52.33 29.33
N LEU A 44 -2.49 -52.26 29.74
CA LEU A 44 -3.65 -52.37 28.86
C LEU A 44 -3.46 -51.46 27.62
N PRO A 45 -3.87 -51.89 26.43
CA PRO A 45 -3.58 -51.15 25.21
C PRO A 45 -4.44 -49.87 25.09
N PHE A 46 -4.07 -48.99 24.17
CA PHE A 46 -5.00 -47.99 23.64
C PHE A 46 -6.14 -48.73 22.89
N ALA A 47 -7.34 -48.78 23.46
CA ALA A 47 -8.49 -49.42 22.81
C ALA A 47 -9.09 -48.51 21.73
N SER A 48 -9.34 -47.24 22.06
CA SER A 48 -9.80 -46.25 21.08
C SER A 48 -9.46 -44.83 21.49
N ILE A 49 -9.29 -43.95 20.49
CA ILE A 49 -9.05 -42.53 20.70
C ILE A 49 -10.03 -41.74 19.83
N THR A 50 -10.94 -41.01 20.46
CA THR A 50 -12.04 -40.32 19.79
C THR A 50 -11.88 -38.79 19.88
N PRO A 51 -11.72 -38.07 18.75
CA PRO A 51 -11.72 -36.62 18.72
C PRO A 51 -13.15 -36.04 18.81
N ILE A 52 -13.35 -35.06 19.69
CA ILE A 52 -14.60 -34.33 19.88
C ILE A 52 -14.36 -32.84 19.62
N GLY A 53 -15.17 -32.22 18.76
CA GLY A 53 -15.10 -30.77 18.49
C GLY A 53 -14.08 -30.35 17.42
N PHE A 54 -13.31 -31.29 16.87
CA PHE A 54 -12.37 -31.07 15.76
C PHE A 54 -13.14 -30.78 14.46
N ARG A 55 -13.18 -29.52 14.04
CA ARG A 55 -13.69 -29.13 12.72
C ARG A 55 -12.55 -28.84 11.76
N LEU A 56 -11.48 -28.26 12.28
CA LEU A 56 -10.21 -28.11 11.61
C LEU A 56 -9.31 -29.30 11.94
N PHE A 57 -8.44 -29.62 11.00
CA PHE A 57 -7.32 -30.54 11.19
C PHE A 57 -7.68 -31.94 11.74
N ARG A 58 -8.93 -32.37 11.55
CA ARG A 58 -9.44 -33.64 12.06
C ARG A 58 -8.68 -34.80 11.43
N ASP A 59 -8.43 -34.74 10.13
CA ASP A 59 -7.75 -35.81 9.39
C ASP A 59 -6.27 -35.89 9.76
N GLU A 60 -5.61 -34.74 9.94
CA GLU A 60 -4.24 -34.64 10.43
C GLU A 60 -4.12 -35.19 11.85
N PHE A 61 -5.07 -34.87 12.73
CA PHE A 61 -5.14 -35.45 14.07
C PHE A 61 -5.32 -36.98 14.01
N LEU A 62 -6.26 -37.47 13.20
CA LEU A 62 -6.51 -38.91 13.04
C LEU A 62 -5.26 -39.64 12.51
N ARG A 63 -4.46 -39.02 11.63
CA ARG A 63 -3.18 -39.57 11.18
C ARG A 63 -2.13 -39.64 12.29
N LEU A 64 -2.09 -38.66 13.20
CA LEU A 64 -1.19 -38.70 14.37
C LEU A 64 -1.56 -39.83 15.34
N VAL A 65 -2.86 -40.12 15.46
CA VAL A 65 -3.42 -41.09 16.39
C VAL A 65 -3.47 -42.51 15.82
N ALA A 66 -3.59 -42.66 14.50
CA ALA A 66 -3.76 -43.95 13.81
C ALA A 66 -2.78 -45.06 14.25
N PRO A 67 -1.51 -44.77 14.62
CA PRO A 67 -0.59 -45.82 15.07
C PRO A 67 -0.84 -46.34 16.50
N LEU A 68 -1.60 -45.61 17.34
CA LEU A 68 -1.72 -45.89 18.78
C LEU A 68 -2.63 -47.08 19.13
N PRO A 69 -3.82 -47.26 18.52
CA PRO A 69 -4.70 -48.36 18.87
C PRO A 69 -4.01 -49.74 18.81
N GLY A 70 -4.15 -50.53 19.86
CA GLY A 70 -3.50 -51.83 20.02
C GLY A 70 -2.08 -51.81 20.61
N GLN A 71 -1.43 -50.65 20.72
CA GLN A 71 -0.17 -50.51 21.47
C GLN A 71 -0.44 -50.42 22.98
N PRO A 72 0.50 -50.87 23.85
CA PRO A 72 0.39 -50.66 25.29
C PRO A 72 0.21 -49.17 25.63
N TYR A 73 -0.70 -48.84 26.55
CA TYR A 73 -0.96 -47.45 26.91
C TYR A 73 0.29 -46.78 27.50
N ASP A 74 0.71 -45.68 26.87
CA ASP A 74 1.82 -44.82 27.31
C ASP A 74 1.37 -43.35 27.33
N PRO A 75 1.24 -42.72 28.52
CA PRO A 75 0.94 -41.29 28.65
C PRO A 75 1.87 -40.39 27.83
N ALA A 76 3.16 -40.75 27.69
CA ALA A 76 4.13 -39.96 26.94
C ALA A 76 3.86 -39.98 25.42
N LEU A 77 3.33 -41.08 24.87
CA LEU A 77 2.90 -41.13 23.47
C LEU A 77 1.66 -40.26 23.24
N LEU A 78 0.71 -40.30 24.17
CA LEU A 78 -0.48 -39.44 24.13
C LEU A 78 -0.08 -37.96 24.17
N ASP A 79 0.81 -37.58 25.08
CA ASP A 79 1.29 -36.20 25.22
C ASP A 79 2.01 -35.70 23.96
N LYS A 80 2.78 -36.56 23.27
CA LYS A 80 3.39 -36.22 21.99
C LYS A 80 2.34 -35.89 20.93
N VAL A 81 1.27 -36.67 20.83
CA VAL A 81 0.17 -36.40 19.88
C VAL A 81 -0.54 -35.09 20.23
N LEU A 82 -0.85 -34.87 21.51
CA LEU A 82 -1.47 -33.62 21.96
C LEU A 82 -0.57 -32.41 21.69
N ALA A 83 0.73 -32.53 21.93
CA ALA A 83 1.71 -31.47 21.65
C ALA A 83 1.82 -31.18 20.14
N ALA A 84 1.84 -32.21 19.30
CA ALA A 84 1.86 -32.07 17.84
C ALA A 84 0.57 -31.40 17.33
N THR A 85 -0.57 -31.76 17.89
CA THR A 85 -1.88 -31.17 17.54
C THR A 85 -1.95 -29.71 17.96
N ARG A 86 -1.53 -29.37 19.19
CA ARG A 86 -1.41 -27.97 19.64
C ARG A 86 -0.47 -27.17 18.74
N LYS A 87 0.66 -27.77 18.32
CA LYS A 87 1.59 -27.13 17.38
C LYS A 87 0.91 -26.84 16.04
N LEU A 88 0.13 -27.79 15.53
CA LEU A 88 -0.56 -27.65 14.24
C LEU A 88 -1.57 -26.50 14.24
N TYR A 89 -2.38 -26.35 15.30
CA TYR A 89 -3.28 -25.20 15.44
C TYR A 89 -2.52 -23.88 15.62
N ARG A 90 -1.44 -23.85 16.41
CA ARG A 90 -0.61 -22.65 16.59
C ARG A 90 0.04 -22.19 15.30
N ASP A 91 0.62 -23.12 14.54
CA ASP A 91 1.29 -22.84 13.27
C ASP A 91 0.29 -22.32 12.21
N ALA A 92 -0.99 -22.66 12.34
CA ALA A 92 -2.07 -22.19 11.48
C ALA A 92 -2.79 -20.90 11.98
N GLY A 93 -2.31 -20.27 13.07
CA GLY A 93 -2.83 -18.99 13.57
C GLY A 93 -3.99 -19.08 14.58
N TYR A 94 -4.40 -20.29 14.97
CA TYR A 94 -5.49 -20.52 15.93
C TYR A 94 -4.98 -20.46 17.38
N ARG A 95 -4.61 -19.25 17.81
CA ARG A 95 -3.97 -18.99 19.11
C ARG A 95 -4.77 -19.48 20.32
N PHE A 96 -6.10 -19.39 20.27
CA PHE A 96 -6.98 -19.79 21.37
C PHE A 96 -7.54 -21.21 21.23
N ALA A 97 -7.01 -22.00 20.29
CA ALA A 97 -7.36 -23.41 20.23
C ALA A 97 -6.79 -24.13 21.45
N GLU A 98 -7.67 -24.70 22.27
CA GLU A 98 -7.33 -25.37 23.51
C GLU A 98 -7.79 -26.83 23.45
N ILE A 99 -6.85 -27.76 23.61
CA ILE A 99 -7.19 -29.16 23.83
C ILE A 99 -7.45 -29.33 25.33
N ARG A 100 -8.71 -29.64 25.66
CA ARG A 100 -9.13 -29.93 27.03
C ARG A 100 -8.47 -31.23 27.52
N GLU A 101 -8.41 -31.39 28.83
CA GLU A 101 -7.89 -32.60 29.45
C GLU A 101 -8.59 -33.85 28.88
N PRO A 102 -7.83 -34.84 28.36
CA PRO A 102 -8.42 -36.05 27.79
C PRO A 102 -9.22 -36.81 28.85
N ALA A 103 -10.46 -37.17 28.51
CA ALA A 103 -11.24 -38.06 29.36
C ALA A 103 -10.84 -39.51 29.04
N ILE A 104 -10.16 -40.15 29.99
CA ILE A 104 -9.67 -41.52 29.89
C ILE A 104 -10.62 -42.43 30.69
N THR A 105 -11.04 -43.53 30.08
CA THR A 105 -11.88 -44.55 30.72
C THR A 105 -11.24 -45.91 30.50
N GLU A 106 -11.05 -46.67 31.57
CA GLU A 106 -10.44 -48.00 31.56
C GLU A 106 -11.53 -49.07 31.49
N PHE A 107 -11.29 -50.08 30.66
CA PHE A 107 -12.08 -51.30 30.55
C PHE A 107 -11.15 -52.51 30.42
N ASP A 108 -11.71 -53.72 30.55
CA ASP A 108 -10.94 -54.97 30.51
C ASP A 108 -10.14 -55.17 29.20
N ASP A 109 -10.58 -54.54 28.10
CA ASP A 109 -9.96 -54.64 26.78
C ASP A 109 -9.06 -53.45 26.41
N GLY A 110 -9.00 -52.40 27.26
CA GLY A 110 -8.07 -51.28 27.09
C GLY A 110 -8.58 -49.92 27.53
N TYR A 111 -7.78 -48.89 27.23
CA TYR A 111 -8.09 -47.48 27.53
C TYR A 111 -8.84 -46.80 26.38
N TYR A 112 -9.98 -46.20 26.69
CA TYR A 112 -10.80 -45.39 25.81
C TYR A 112 -10.58 -43.91 26.10
N ILE A 113 -10.04 -43.19 25.13
CA ILE A 113 -9.62 -41.81 25.31
C ILE A 113 -10.51 -40.89 24.46
N ARG A 114 -11.18 -39.94 25.11
CA ARG A 114 -11.94 -38.88 24.43
C ARG A 114 -11.17 -37.57 24.54
N ILE A 115 -10.75 -37.04 23.40
CA ILE A 115 -9.99 -35.79 23.32
C ILE A 115 -10.92 -34.71 22.79
N ARG A 116 -11.20 -33.70 23.61
CA ARG A 116 -12.03 -32.55 23.21
C ARG A 116 -11.15 -31.36 22.88
N ILE A 117 -11.41 -30.74 21.73
CA ILE A 117 -10.81 -29.47 21.36
C ILE A 117 -11.84 -28.35 21.35
N ASP A 118 -11.44 -27.21 21.88
CA ASP A 118 -12.12 -25.93 21.77
C ASP A 118 -11.32 -25.08 20.80
N GLU A 119 -11.82 -24.86 19.58
CA GLU A 119 -11.06 -24.19 18.52
C GLU A 119 -11.05 -22.66 18.67
N GLY A 120 -11.73 -22.12 19.69
CA GLY A 120 -11.81 -20.69 19.97
C GLY A 120 -12.64 -19.93 18.94
N ARG A 121 -13.91 -19.68 19.26
CA ARG A 121 -14.81 -18.86 18.43
C ARG A 121 -14.86 -17.43 18.93
N VAL A 122 -14.93 -16.47 18.02
CA VAL A 122 -15.18 -15.06 18.37
C VAL A 122 -16.54 -14.97 19.06
N GLY A 123 -16.54 -14.47 20.28
CA GLY A 123 -17.74 -14.21 21.09
C GLY A 123 -18.21 -12.78 20.89
N LYS A 124 -18.35 -12.04 21.99
CA LYS A 124 -18.81 -10.65 21.95
C LYS A 124 -17.70 -9.72 21.46
N VAL A 125 -18.03 -8.87 20.50
CA VAL A 125 -17.19 -7.74 20.09
C VAL A 125 -17.72 -6.48 20.77
N THR A 126 -16.85 -5.76 21.48
CA THR A 126 -17.18 -4.49 22.15
C THR A 126 -16.30 -3.39 21.61
N VAL A 127 -16.90 -2.32 21.10
CA VAL A 127 -16.18 -1.14 20.58
C VAL A 127 -16.25 0.00 21.60
N THR A 128 -15.10 0.63 21.88
CA THR A 128 -14.94 1.73 22.85
C THR A 128 -14.16 2.90 22.23
N GLY A 129 -14.26 4.08 22.84
CA GLY A 129 -13.54 5.29 22.38
C GLY A 129 -14.22 6.10 21.26
N LEU A 130 -15.43 5.70 20.85
CA LEU A 130 -16.27 6.41 19.88
C LEU A 130 -16.91 7.67 20.48
N ARG A 131 -17.05 8.71 19.65
CA ARG A 131 -17.74 9.96 20.00
C ARG A 131 -18.85 10.29 19.00
N ARG A 132 -18.53 10.24 17.70
CA ARG A 132 -19.43 10.53 16.58
C ARG A 132 -19.63 9.30 15.69
N THR A 133 -18.58 8.50 15.50
CA THR A 133 -18.64 7.29 14.68
C THR A 133 -19.60 6.28 15.29
N ARG A 134 -20.48 5.69 14.48
CA ARG A 134 -21.40 4.65 14.95
C ARG A 134 -20.66 3.33 15.19
N PRO A 135 -20.97 2.57 16.25
CA PRO A 135 -20.29 1.30 16.53
C PRO A 135 -20.30 0.32 15.36
N GLU A 136 -21.42 0.23 14.64
CA GLU A 136 -21.59 -0.72 13.54
C GLU A 136 -20.63 -0.42 12.37
N VAL A 137 -20.17 0.84 12.22
CA VAL A 137 -19.21 1.23 11.19
C VAL A 137 -17.82 0.66 11.48
N ILE A 138 -17.45 0.56 12.76
CA ILE A 138 -16.19 -0.09 13.17
C ILE A 138 -16.33 -1.60 13.05
N GLU A 139 -17.43 -2.16 13.56
CA GLU A 139 -17.69 -3.61 13.52
C GLU A 139 -17.68 -4.16 12.09
N GLN A 140 -18.32 -3.46 11.14
CA GLN A 140 -18.32 -3.84 9.72
C GLN A 140 -16.93 -3.92 9.13
N GLN A 141 -15.93 -3.23 9.68
CA GLN A 141 -14.57 -3.22 9.17
C GLN A 141 -13.69 -4.33 9.73
N LEU A 142 -14.11 -4.95 10.82
CA LEU A 142 -13.38 -6.05 11.42
C LEU A 142 -13.47 -7.30 10.54
N LEU A 143 -12.43 -8.12 10.61
CA LEU A 143 -12.41 -9.49 10.09
C LEU A 143 -12.84 -10.51 11.16
N LEU A 144 -12.79 -10.11 12.43
CA LEU A 144 -13.28 -10.88 13.57
C LEU A 144 -14.80 -10.79 13.64
N VAL A 145 -15.48 -11.83 13.15
CA VAL A 145 -16.95 -11.89 13.11
C VAL A 145 -17.44 -12.85 14.20
N PRO A 146 -18.38 -12.41 15.07
CA PRO A 146 -18.99 -13.28 16.08
C PRO A 146 -19.46 -14.62 15.52
N GLY A 147 -19.20 -15.70 16.26
CA GLY A 147 -19.50 -17.07 15.89
C GLY A 147 -18.51 -17.73 14.93
N ARG A 148 -17.61 -16.97 14.26
CA ARG A 148 -16.52 -17.56 13.45
C ARG A 148 -15.32 -17.94 14.32
N LEU A 149 -14.42 -18.75 13.79
CA LEU A 149 -13.16 -19.07 14.47
C LEU A 149 -12.29 -17.83 14.61
N TYR A 150 -11.67 -17.67 15.78
CA TYR A 150 -10.68 -16.63 16.01
C TYR A 150 -9.37 -17.02 15.31
N VAL A 151 -8.81 -16.07 14.57
CA VAL A 151 -7.51 -16.19 13.90
C VAL A 151 -6.71 -14.94 14.23
N GLU A 152 -5.48 -15.10 14.74
CA GLU A 152 -4.66 -13.97 15.21
C GLU A 152 -4.34 -12.99 14.08
N GLU A 153 -4.13 -13.49 12.86
CA GLU A 153 -3.86 -12.67 11.69
C GLU A 153 -5.03 -11.75 11.35
N ASP A 154 -6.28 -12.22 11.53
CA ASP A 154 -7.48 -11.41 11.28
C ASP A 154 -7.60 -10.28 12.32
N ARG A 155 -7.09 -10.45 13.54
CA ARG A 155 -7.00 -9.39 14.56
C ARG A 155 -6.01 -8.30 14.14
N VAL A 156 -4.79 -8.70 13.77
CA VAL A 156 -3.72 -7.77 13.33
C VAL A 156 -4.15 -7.01 12.08
N GLU A 157 -4.76 -7.71 11.13
CA GLU A 157 -5.25 -7.12 9.88
C GLU A 157 -6.45 -6.16 10.13
N SER A 158 -7.35 -6.50 11.07
CA SER A 158 -8.43 -5.60 11.48
C SER A 158 -7.92 -4.28 12.05
N GLU A 159 -6.89 -4.31 12.90
CA GLU A 159 -6.25 -3.09 13.40
C GLU A 159 -5.71 -2.21 12.25
N ARG A 160 -5.05 -2.83 11.26
CA ARG A 160 -4.48 -2.14 10.10
C ARG A 160 -5.58 -1.50 9.26
N ILE A 161 -6.66 -2.24 9.01
CA ILE A 161 -7.83 -1.76 8.26
C ILE A 161 -8.45 -0.54 8.96
N LEU A 162 -8.58 -0.58 10.29
CA LEU A 162 -9.12 0.54 11.07
C LEU A 162 -8.20 1.76 11.03
N ARG A 163 -6.87 1.60 11.23
CA ARG A 163 -5.89 2.71 11.13
C ARG A 163 -5.83 3.35 9.74
N ALA A 164 -6.25 2.63 8.70
CA ALA A 164 -6.33 3.17 7.35
C ALA A 164 -7.49 4.17 7.17
N ARG A 165 -8.46 4.23 8.09
CA ARG A 165 -9.60 5.16 8.00
C ARG A 165 -9.23 6.57 8.43
N PRO A 166 -9.61 7.61 7.67
CA PRO A 166 -9.23 9.00 7.98
C PRO A 166 -9.72 9.49 9.37
N TYR A 167 -10.89 9.02 9.79
CA TYR A 167 -11.59 9.37 11.03
C TYR A 167 -11.20 8.48 12.23
N VAL A 168 -10.31 7.51 12.04
CA VAL A 168 -9.79 6.66 13.12
C VAL A 168 -8.33 7.01 13.36
N GLY A 169 -7.97 7.23 14.63
CA GLY A 169 -6.61 7.51 15.09
C GLY A 169 -5.89 6.24 15.52
N ASP A 170 -5.33 6.26 16.73
CA ASP A 170 -4.72 5.06 17.31
C ASP A 170 -5.80 3.99 17.61
N VAL A 171 -5.42 2.72 17.40
CA VAL A 171 -6.33 1.55 17.51
C VAL A 171 -5.62 0.43 18.26
N SER A 172 -6.33 -0.18 19.21
CA SER A 172 -5.93 -1.45 19.82
C SER A 172 -7.07 -2.46 19.74
N VAL A 173 -6.75 -3.70 19.36
CA VAL A 173 -7.69 -4.82 19.39
C VAL A 173 -7.13 -5.88 20.31
N THR A 174 -7.84 -6.17 21.40
CA THR A 174 -7.47 -7.19 22.39
C THR A 174 -8.50 -8.31 22.37
N ALA A 175 -8.03 -9.54 22.59
CA ALA A 175 -8.87 -10.74 22.57
C ALA A 175 -8.58 -11.56 23.82
N SER A 176 -9.64 -12.01 24.49
CA SER A 176 -9.55 -12.76 25.75
C SER A 176 -10.61 -13.86 25.80
N PRO A 177 -10.27 -15.08 26.25
CA PRO A 177 -11.26 -16.13 26.48
C PRO A 177 -12.25 -15.73 27.57
N ASN A 178 -13.53 -15.95 27.31
CA ASN A 178 -14.60 -15.80 28.26
C ASN A 178 -14.73 -17.12 29.05
N PRO A 179 -14.49 -17.11 30.37
CA PRO A 179 -14.48 -18.34 31.16
C PRO A 179 -15.86 -19.01 31.28
N LYS A 180 -16.96 -18.27 31.03
CA LYS A 180 -18.33 -18.80 31.11
C LYS A 180 -18.77 -19.48 29.82
N THR A 181 -18.43 -18.89 28.68
CA THR A 181 -18.92 -19.37 27.36
C THR A 181 -17.86 -20.19 26.61
N GLY A 182 -16.57 -20.03 26.95
CA GLY A 182 -15.45 -20.57 26.18
C GLY A 182 -15.17 -19.80 24.88
N GLU A 183 -16.00 -18.80 24.55
CA GLU A 183 -15.79 -17.94 23.39
C GLU A 183 -14.71 -16.88 23.65
N ILE A 184 -14.19 -16.28 22.59
CA ILE A 184 -13.14 -15.27 22.63
C ILE A 184 -13.78 -13.89 22.49
N ASP A 185 -13.91 -13.18 23.60
CA ASP A 185 -14.42 -11.82 23.61
C ASP A 185 -13.34 -10.87 23.06
N VAL A 186 -13.75 -9.90 22.25
CA VAL A 186 -12.88 -8.96 21.55
C VAL A 186 -13.22 -7.54 22.00
N LEU A 187 -12.24 -6.83 22.54
CA LEU A 187 -12.34 -5.41 22.86
C LEU A 187 -11.56 -4.59 21.83
N VAL A 188 -12.27 -3.70 21.15
CA VAL A 188 -11.75 -2.77 20.15
C VAL A 188 -11.78 -1.37 20.76
N ASP A 189 -10.61 -0.82 21.06
CA ASP A 189 -10.46 0.56 21.53
C ASP A 189 -9.91 1.43 20.41
N VAL A 190 -10.64 2.49 20.07
CA VAL A 190 -10.31 3.40 18.98
C VAL A 190 -10.30 4.85 19.42
N GLN A 191 -9.38 5.64 18.86
CA GLN A 191 -9.43 7.09 18.95
C GLN A 191 -10.29 7.66 17.82
N ASP A 192 -11.52 8.11 18.13
CA ASP A 192 -12.41 8.75 17.16
C ASP A 192 -11.98 10.21 16.87
N LEU A 193 -11.70 10.51 15.60
CA LEU A 193 -11.20 11.80 15.16
C LEU A 193 -12.31 12.65 14.55
N TRP A 194 -12.14 13.98 14.61
CA TRP A 194 -13.01 14.89 13.86
C TRP A 194 -12.79 14.71 12.36
N SER A 195 -13.87 14.38 11.68
CA SER A 195 -13.89 14.04 10.25
C SER A 195 -14.28 15.20 9.34
N LEU A 196 -14.93 16.25 9.87
CA LEU A 196 -15.27 17.46 9.13
C LEU A 196 -14.06 18.39 9.07
N VAL A 197 -13.52 18.59 7.87
CA VAL A 197 -12.28 19.32 7.60
C VAL A 197 -12.56 20.44 6.60
N PRO A 198 -12.63 21.71 7.06
CA PRO A 198 -12.53 22.84 6.17
C PRO A 198 -11.08 23.00 5.70
N ARG A 199 -10.87 23.26 4.41
CA ARG A 199 -9.56 23.59 3.85
C ARG A 199 -9.67 24.83 2.98
N ALA A 200 -8.78 25.78 3.21
CA ALA A 200 -8.54 26.91 2.33
C ALA A 200 -7.10 26.82 1.83
N ARG A 201 -6.89 27.12 0.55
CA ARG A 201 -5.57 27.07 -0.08
C ARG A 201 -5.47 28.15 -1.16
N LEU A 202 -4.32 28.78 -1.31
CA LEU A 202 -3.98 29.59 -2.47
C LEU A 202 -3.50 28.70 -3.62
N VAL A 203 -3.91 29.01 -4.84
CA VAL A 203 -3.69 28.17 -6.02
C VAL A 203 -3.05 29.02 -7.11
N GLY A 204 -1.77 28.79 -7.39
CA GLY A 204 -1.11 29.32 -8.59
C GLY A 204 -1.12 28.28 -9.73
N GLY A 205 -0.82 28.72 -10.96
CA GLY A 205 -0.73 27.85 -12.15
C GLY A 205 0.31 26.72 -12.02
N GLY A 206 1.26 26.84 -11.08
CA GLY A 206 2.37 25.92 -10.84
C GLY A 206 2.34 25.13 -9.52
N GLY A 207 1.21 25.01 -8.81
CA GLY A 207 1.12 24.10 -7.64
C GLY A 207 1.31 24.75 -6.26
N ASP A 208 2.51 24.71 -5.67
CA ASP A 208 2.76 25.44 -4.41
C ASP A 208 2.88 26.92 -4.74
N THR A 209 2.21 27.76 -3.95
CA THR A 209 2.11 29.19 -4.21
C THR A 209 3.32 29.89 -3.60
N THR A 210 4.00 30.71 -4.39
CA THR A 210 5.10 31.55 -3.93
C THR A 210 4.60 32.86 -3.35
N LEU A 211 5.41 33.57 -2.56
CA LEU A 211 5.05 34.90 -2.07
C LEU A 211 4.89 35.91 -3.23
N GLU A 212 5.71 35.82 -4.27
CA GLU A 212 5.60 36.65 -5.48
C GLU A 212 4.25 36.47 -6.17
N ASP A 213 3.79 35.23 -6.37
CA ASP A 213 2.48 34.96 -6.97
C ASP A 213 1.37 35.69 -6.18
N VAL A 214 1.46 35.67 -4.84
CA VAL A 214 0.48 36.33 -3.95
C VAL A 214 0.55 37.85 -4.08
N LEU A 215 1.76 38.42 -4.10
CA LEU A 215 1.96 39.86 -4.17
C LEU A 215 1.60 40.45 -5.54
N ASN A 216 1.82 39.68 -6.62
CA ASN A 216 1.50 40.08 -8.00
C ASN A 216 0.01 39.89 -8.34
N GLY A 217 -0.75 39.20 -7.49
CA GLY A 217 -2.17 38.93 -7.73
C GLY A 217 -2.45 37.73 -8.66
N ASP A 218 -1.41 36.98 -9.03
CA ASP A 218 -1.45 35.79 -9.90
C ASP A 218 -1.88 34.52 -9.13
N VAL A 219 -2.77 34.69 -8.15
CA VAL A 219 -3.22 33.61 -7.27
C VAL A 219 -4.73 33.44 -7.32
N GLY A 220 -5.11 32.22 -7.67
CA GLY A 220 -6.41 31.67 -7.36
C GLY A 220 -6.55 31.30 -5.88
N PHE A 221 -7.75 30.85 -5.52
CA PHE A 221 -8.02 30.25 -4.23
C PHE A 221 -8.84 28.97 -4.39
N GLN A 222 -8.70 28.06 -3.44
CA GLN A 222 -9.52 26.88 -3.29
C GLN A 222 -10.10 26.83 -1.89
N LEU A 223 -11.41 26.70 -1.81
CA LEU A 223 -12.14 26.37 -0.60
C LEU A 223 -12.68 24.96 -0.76
N SER A 224 -12.52 24.12 0.26
CA SER A 224 -13.11 22.79 0.25
C SER A 224 -13.58 22.39 1.63
N LEU A 225 -14.65 21.60 1.66
CA LEU A 225 -15.20 21.00 2.86
C LEU A 225 -15.25 19.49 2.63
N GLU A 226 -14.62 18.74 3.52
CA GLU A 226 -14.58 17.28 3.48
C GLU A 226 -15.14 16.74 4.79
N ASP A 227 -16.13 15.86 4.76
CA ASP A 227 -16.51 15.04 5.92
C ASP A 227 -16.28 13.58 5.58
N SER A 228 -15.17 13.01 6.06
CA SER A 228 -14.80 11.62 5.78
C SER A 228 -15.65 10.57 6.51
N ASN A 229 -16.61 11.02 7.33
CA ASN A 229 -17.46 10.17 8.16
C ASN A 229 -18.80 10.86 8.42
N LEU A 230 -19.48 11.24 7.35
CA LEU A 230 -20.69 12.05 7.41
C LEU A 230 -21.73 11.38 8.34
N SER A 231 -22.13 12.09 9.39
CA SER A 231 -23.08 11.60 10.40
C SER A 231 -22.71 10.26 11.06
N GLY A 232 -21.42 9.95 11.08
CA GLY A 232 -20.87 8.75 11.71
C GLY A 232 -21.09 7.45 10.92
N THR A 233 -21.43 7.51 9.62
CA THR A 233 -21.77 6.34 8.78
C THR A 233 -20.58 5.70 8.05
N GLY A 234 -19.42 6.35 8.08
CA GLY A 234 -18.23 5.99 7.31
C GLY A 234 -18.23 6.52 5.88
N GLN A 235 -19.31 7.17 5.42
CA GLN A 235 -19.36 7.83 4.11
C GLN A 235 -18.48 9.07 4.06
N ASP A 236 -17.77 9.26 2.95
CA ASP A 236 -16.94 10.43 2.69
C ASP A 236 -17.60 11.34 1.65
N TRP A 237 -17.85 12.58 2.05
CA TRP A 237 -18.38 13.63 1.19
C TRP A 237 -17.42 14.78 1.10
N PHE A 238 -17.23 15.28 -0.11
CA PHE A 238 -16.29 16.34 -0.39
C PHE A 238 -16.91 17.36 -1.35
N PHE A 239 -16.83 18.63 -0.98
CA PHE A 239 -17.18 19.76 -1.82
C PHE A 239 -15.95 20.65 -2.02
N ARG A 240 -15.75 21.15 -3.24
CA ARG A 240 -14.67 22.08 -3.59
C ARG A 240 -15.21 23.19 -4.46
N LEU A 241 -14.81 24.40 -4.12
CA LEU A 241 -14.83 25.58 -4.97
C LEU A 241 -13.38 25.98 -5.24
N ARG A 242 -13.00 26.09 -6.50
CA ARG A 242 -11.64 26.51 -6.90
C ARG A 242 -11.76 27.63 -7.92
N ARG A 243 -11.21 28.79 -7.60
CA ARG A 243 -10.98 29.88 -8.54
C ARG A 243 -9.49 29.88 -8.89
N GLU A 244 -9.13 29.87 -10.16
CA GLU A 244 -7.74 29.87 -10.60
C GLU A 244 -7.54 30.73 -11.84
N GLN A 245 -6.32 31.25 -12.00
CA GLN A 245 -5.90 31.95 -13.20
C GLN A 245 -5.79 30.92 -14.35
N PRO A 246 -6.14 31.28 -15.59
CA PRO A 246 -5.99 30.40 -16.74
C PRO A 246 -4.52 30.03 -17.00
N ASP A 247 -4.33 29.02 -17.86
CA ASP A 247 -3.02 28.66 -18.38
C ASP A 247 -2.39 29.83 -19.20
N ILE A 248 -1.08 29.73 -19.45
CA ILE A 248 -0.18 30.82 -19.91
C ILE A 248 -0.84 31.73 -20.95
N ALA A 249 -0.79 33.05 -20.73
CA ALA A 249 -1.30 34.05 -21.68
C ALA A 249 -0.66 33.87 -23.06
N HIS A 250 -1.50 33.82 -24.10
CA HIS A 250 -1.09 33.49 -25.47
C HIS A 250 -0.42 34.68 -26.19
N GLU A 251 -0.58 35.89 -25.67
CA GLU A 251 0.00 37.15 -26.12
C GLU A 251 0.33 38.04 -24.90
N GLU A 252 1.44 38.77 -24.96
CA GLU A 252 1.70 39.85 -23.99
C GLU A 252 0.57 40.89 -24.10
N ALA A 253 -0.12 41.15 -22.98
CA ALA A 253 -1.23 42.09 -22.80
C ALA A 253 -2.68 41.56 -22.90
N VAL A 254 -2.93 40.26 -23.10
CA VAL A 254 -4.30 39.70 -22.97
C VAL A 254 -4.50 39.13 -21.57
N GLU A 255 -5.25 39.83 -20.72
CA GLU A 255 -5.72 39.28 -19.44
C GLU A 255 -6.68 38.11 -19.69
N THR A 256 -6.31 36.92 -19.23
CA THR A 256 -7.19 35.76 -19.26
C THR A 256 -8.02 35.72 -17.96
N PRO A 257 -9.37 35.69 -18.05
CA PRO A 257 -10.21 35.83 -16.85
C PRO A 257 -10.11 34.60 -15.95
N PHE A 258 -10.10 34.83 -14.63
CA PHE A 258 -10.16 33.77 -13.62
C PHE A 258 -11.32 32.81 -13.87
N ARG A 259 -11.04 31.51 -13.74
CA ARG A 259 -12.04 30.44 -13.93
C ARG A 259 -12.44 29.85 -12.59
N THR A 260 -13.73 29.60 -12.41
CA THR A 260 -14.28 28.93 -11.23
C THR A 260 -14.67 27.51 -11.59
N ARG A 261 -14.18 26.53 -10.82
CA ARG A 261 -14.55 25.12 -10.90
C ARG A 261 -15.17 24.69 -9.59
N THR A 262 -16.20 23.87 -9.69
CA THR A 262 -16.85 23.26 -8.52
C THR A 262 -16.78 21.76 -8.64
N ALA A 263 -16.45 21.07 -7.55
CA ALA A 263 -16.46 19.61 -7.51
C ALA A 263 -17.26 19.10 -6.31
N ILE A 264 -18.01 18.04 -6.54
CA ILE A 264 -18.62 17.21 -5.50
C ILE A 264 -18.15 15.77 -5.67
N ARG A 265 -17.78 15.14 -4.56
CA ARG A 265 -17.38 13.75 -4.53
C ARG A 265 -18.06 13.06 -3.36
N MET A 266 -18.60 11.89 -3.62
CA MET A 266 -19.14 10.97 -2.62
C MET A 266 -18.42 9.62 -2.74
N PHE A 267 -18.02 9.08 -1.59
CA PHE A 267 -17.46 7.74 -1.49
C PHE A 267 -18.20 6.94 -0.40
N GLU A 268 -18.79 5.83 -0.82
CA GLU A 268 -19.45 4.86 0.05
C GLU A 268 -18.56 3.61 0.17
N PRO A 269 -17.89 3.38 1.32
CA PRO A 269 -16.97 2.25 1.47
C PRO A 269 -17.65 0.88 1.65
N ASN A 270 -18.95 0.83 1.96
CA ASN A 270 -19.68 -0.41 2.24
C ASN A 270 -21.12 -0.34 1.70
N VAL A 271 -21.27 -0.31 0.37
CA VAL A 271 -22.58 -0.30 -0.31
C VAL A 271 -23.41 -1.49 0.20
N PHE A 272 -24.62 -1.22 0.69
CA PHE A 272 -25.51 -2.21 1.31
C PHE A 272 -24.86 -3.03 2.45
N LYS A 273 -23.96 -2.42 3.24
CA LYS A 273 -23.20 -3.08 4.33
C LYS A 273 -22.36 -4.26 3.85
N SER A 274 -21.98 -4.25 2.57
CA SER A 274 -21.10 -5.26 1.97
C SER A 274 -19.66 -4.73 1.85
N ARG A 275 -18.77 -5.47 1.17
CA ARG A 275 -17.42 -5.00 0.85
C ARG A 275 -17.36 -4.18 -0.45
N TRP A 276 -18.48 -3.97 -1.12
CA TRP A 276 -18.55 -3.14 -2.32
C TRP A 276 -18.38 -1.67 -1.96
N GLN A 277 -17.58 -1.00 -2.77
CA GLN A 277 -17.23 0.42 -2.65
C GLN A 277 -17.75 1.15 -3.88
N MET A 278 -18.30 2.33 -3.66
CA MET A 278 -18.74 3.22 -4.74
C MET A 278 -18.09 4.58 -4.60
N LEU A 279 -17.61 5.12 -5.71
CA LEU A 279 -17.15 6.49 -5.84
C LEU A 279 -17.99 7.17 -6.93
N ALA A 280 -18.53 8.33 -6.60
CA ALA A 280 -19.12 9.26 -7.54
C ALA A 280 -18.39 10.59 -7.43
N LEU A 281 -17.95 11.13 -8.57
CA LEU A 281 -17.32 12.43 -8.69
C LEU A 281 -18.02 13.18 -9.81
N TYR A 282 -18.33 14.45 -9.56
CA TYR A 282 -18.71 15.40 -10.59
C TYR A 282 -17.90 16.68 -10.37
N GLU A 283 -17.30 17.19 -11.43
CA GLU A 283 -16.51 18.41 -11.42
C GLU A 283 -16.87 19.24 -12.64
N GLN A 284 -17.46 20.41 -12.39
CA GLN A 284 -17.76 21.38 -13.41
C GLN A 284 -16.45 21.91 -14.00
N GLN A 285 -16.30 21.79 -15.32
CA GLN A 285 -15.14 22.31 -16.02
C GLN A 285 -15.45 23.70 -16.56
N ALA A 286 -14.43 24.56 -16.56
CA ALA A 286 -14.52 25.88 -17.17
C ALA A 286 -14.04 25.87 -18.63
N ARG A 287 -13.18 24.92 -19.01
CA ARG A 287 -12.80 24.56 -20.39
C ARG A 287 -12.17 23.16 -20.47
N PRO A 288 -12.40 22.41 -21.56
CA PRO A 288 -13.51 22.61 -22.52
C PRO A 288 -14.86 22.61 -21.79
N ASP A 289 -15.96 23.05 -22.44
CA ASP A 289 -17.33 23.07 -21.89
C ASP A 289 -17.92 21.65 -21.71
N VAL A 290 -17.12 20.76 -21.14
CA VAL A 290 -17.42 19.36 -20.86
C VAL A 290 -17.05 19.10 -19.42
N ASP A 291 -18.08 18.98 -18.59
CA ASP A 291 -17.92 18.61 -17.19
C ASP A 291 -17.24 17.24 -17.06
N ALA A 292 -16.46 17.09 -15.99
CA ALA A 292 -15.84 15.83 -15.65
C ALA A 292 -16.72 15.05 -14.68
N TRP A 293 -16.90 13.76 -14.92
CA TRP A 293 -17.56 12.86 -13.99
C TRP A 293 -16.86 11.51 -13.93
N GLU A 294 -16.94 10.86 -12.78
CA GLU A 294 -16.46 9.48 -12.58
C GLU A 294 -17.46 8.72 -11.73
N LEU A 295 -17.81 7.52 -12.19
CA LEU A 295 -18.53 6.50 -11.43
C LEU A 295 -17.68 5.25 -11.36
N SER A 296 -17.34 4.84 -10.15
CA SER A 296 -16.53 3.64 -9.91
C SER A 296 -17.22 2.72 -8.91
N LEU A 297 -17.30 1.43 -9.25
CA LEU A 297 -17.77 0.35 -8.38
C LEU A 297 -16.64 -0.66 -8.18
N LEU A 298 -16.29 -0.96 -6.94
CA LEU A 298 -15.12 -1.76 -6.59
C LEU A 298 -15.47 -2.76 -5.49
N HIS A 299 -15.20 -4.05 -5.73
CA HIS A 299 -15.06 -5.04 -4.66
C HIS A 299 -13.55 -5.27 -4.45
N PRO A 300 -12.91 -4.71 -3.41
CA PRO A 300 -11.47 -4.73 -3.26
C PRO A 300 -10.94 -6.07 -2.75
N LEU A 301 -9.63 -6.29 -2.87
CA LEU A 301 -8.90 -7.24 -2.02
C LEU A 301 -8.81 -6.64 -0.60
N TYR A 302 -9.89 -6.78 0.16
CA TYR A 302 -10.09 -6.09 1.45
C TYR A 302 -9.04 -6.47 2.51
N SER A 303 -8.59 -7.72 2.49
CA SER A 303 -7.57 -8.27 3.39
C SER A 303 -6.55 -9.10 2.63
N LEU A 304 -5.42 -9.40 3.25
CA LEU A 304 -4.42 -10.33 2.71
C LEU A 304 -4.98 -11.75 2.45
N ARG A 305 -6.16 -12.11 2.95
CA ARG A 305 -6.80 -13.41 2.67
C ARG A 305 -7.83 -13.36 1.55
N SER A 306 -8.12 -12.18 1.02
CA SER A 306 -9.10 -11.98 -0.05
C SER A 306 -8.66 -12.73 -1.31
N ARG A 307 -9.59 -13.46 -1.93
CA ARG A 307 -9.29 -14.33 -3.07
C ARG A 307 -9.68 -13.74 -4.42
N TRP A 308 -10.46 -12.68 -4.43
CA TRP A 308 -10.86 -12.02 -5.65
C TRP A 308 -11.19 -10.55 -5.43
N SER A 309 -11.09 -9.77 -6.50
CA SER A 309 -11.57 -8.39 -6.56
C SER A 309 -12.16 -8.09 -7.92
N PHE A 310 -13.06 -7.13 -7.96
CA PHE A 310 -13.65 -6.61 -9.18
C PHE A 310 -13.60 -5.09 -9.18
N ARG A 311 -13.33 -4.49 -10.33
CA ARG A 311 -13.39 -3.03 -10.53
C ARG A 311 -14.13 -2.73 -11.81
N PHE A 312 -15.05 -1.78 -11.74
CA PHE A 312 -15.63 -1.09 -12.86
C PHE A 312 -15.48 0.41 -12.66
N THR A 313 -15.06 1.14 -13.69
CA THR A 313 -14.95 2.59 -13.69
C THR A 313 -15.45 3.12 -15.03
N ALA A 314 -16.38 4.06 -14.99
CA ALA A 314 -16.79 4.86 -16.14
C ALA A 314 -16.51 6.32 -15.81
N LEU A 315 -15.86 7.02 -16.73
CA LEU A 315 -15.56 8.44 -16.57
C LEU A 315 -15.63 9.18 -17.89
N GLU A 316 -15.84 10.47 -17.74
CA GLU A 316 -15.62 11.47 -18.77
C GLU A 316 -14.85 12.63 -18.16
N ARG A 317 -13.87 13.17 -18.88
CA ARG A 317 -13.09 14.29 -18.40
C ARG A 317 -12.72 15.21 -19.55
N GLY A 318 -13.15 16.46 -19.47
CA GLY A 318 -12.56 17.57 -20.20
C GLY A 318 -11.27 18.03 -19.54
N GLY A 319 -10.30 18.48 -20.33
CA GLY A 319 -9.13 19.19 -19.84
C GLY A 319 -8.41 19.92 -20.96
N VAL A 320 -7.39 20.68 -20.58
CA VAL A 320 -6.47 21.34 -21.51
C VAL A 320 -5.15 20.59 -21.47
N SER A 321 -4.56 20.34 -22.64
CA SER A 321 -3.21 19.81 -22.79
C SER A 321 -2.32 20.90 -23.36
N GLU A 322 -1.15 21.11 -22.77
CA GLU A 322 -0.21 22.14 -23.20
C GLU A 322 1.11 21.51 -23.61
N PHE A 323 1.71 22.08 -24.63
CA PHE A 323 3.09 21.81 -25.00
C PHE A 323 3.89 23.10 -24.88
N GLN A 324 4.89 23.08 -24.01
CA GLN A 324 5.73 24.23 -23.71
C GLN A 324 7.21 23.87 -23.90
N ARG A 325 8.02 24.88 -24.23
CA ARG A 325 9.47 24.77 -24.31
C ARG A 325 10.14 26.04 -23.84
N ASP A 326 11.12 25.91 -22.95
CA ASP A 326 11.89 27.02 -22.37
C ASP A 326 10.97 28.08 -21.73
N GLY A 327 9.89 27.63 -21.09
CA GLY A 327 8.87 28.49 -20.48
C GLY A 327 7.89 29.15 -21.46
N VAL A 328 8.00 28.90 -22.76
CA VAL A 328 7.10 29.44 -23.80
C VAL A 328 6.05 28.40 -24.19
N LEU A 329 4.76 28.78 -24.16
CA LEU A 329 3.67 27.95 -24.67
C LEU A 329 3.73 27.86 -26.19
N LEU A 330 3.89 26.65 -26.72
CA LEU A 330 3.98 26.39 -28.15
C LEU A 330 2.65 25.94 -28.75
N ARG A 331 1.90 25.08 -28.05
CA ARG A 331 0.59 24.59 -28.47
C ARG A 331 -0.33 24.30 -27.29
N GLU A 332 -1.62 24.44 -27.51
CA GLU A 332 -2.68 24.09 -26.58
C GLU A 332 -3.78 23.29 -27.29
N TRP A 333 -4.28 22.24 -26.63
CA TRP A 333 -5.43 21.46 -27.09
C TRP A 333 -6.50 21.37 -26.02
N GLU A 334 -7.75 21.59 -26.41
CA GLU A 334 -8.90 21.10 -25.67
C GLU A 334 -9.01 19.59 -25.87
N ARG A 335 -9.03 18.86 -24.76
CA ARG A 335 -8.99 17.41 -24.74
C ARG A 335 -10.22 16.87 -24.02
N ARG A 336 -10.90 15.90 -24.63
CA ARG A 336 -12.01 15.18 -24.03
C ARG A 336 -11.72 13.69 -24.00
N VAL A 337 -11.73 13.12 -22.80
CA VAL A 337 -11.47 11.69 -22.58
C VAL A 337 -12.71 11.03 -22.03
N LYS A 338 -13.22 10.02 -22.74
CA LYS A 338 -14.23 9.07 -22.22
C LYS A 338 -13.55 7.74 -21.99
N ARG A 339 -13.67 7.18 -20.79
CA ARG A 339 -13.08 5.87 -20.47
C ARG A 339 -14.04 4.99 -19.69
N GLN A 340 -14.17 3.75 -20.15
CA GLN A 340 -14.80 2.67 -19.39
C GLN A 340 -13.73 1.59 -19.16
N PHE A 341 -13.61 1.11 -17.93
CA PHE A 341 -12.63 0.12 -17.55
C PHE A 341 -13.28 -0.92 -16.64
N ALA A 342 -13.06 -2.20 -16.93
CA ALA A 342 -13.46 -3.30 -16.06
C ALA A 342 -12.30 -4.26 -15.84
N SER A 343 -12.18 -4.80 -14.63
CA SER A 343 -11.20 -5.85 -14.35
C SER A 343 -11.65 -6.77 -13.23
N THR A 344 -11.32 -8.05 -13.37
CA THR A 344 -11.48 -9.06 -12.32
C THR A 344 -10.12 -9.63 -12.00
N THR A 345 -9.81 -9.76 -10.71
CA THR A 345 -8.55 -10.33 -10.22
C THR A 345 -8.83 -11.54 -9.35
N PHE A 346 -8.08 -12.61 -9.54
CA PHE A 346 -8.06 -13.81 -8.71
C PHE A 346 -6.70 -13.96 -8.03
N VAL A 347 -6.68 -14.42 -6.78
CA VAL A 347 -5.47 -14.48 -5.96
C VAL A 347 -5.19 -15.91 -5.52
N SER A 348 -3.97 -16.37 -5.79
CA SER A 348 -3.42 -17.63 -5.33
C SER A 348 -2.23 -17.40 -4.37
N GLY A 349 -1.90 -18.39 -3.55
CA GLY A 349 -0.80 -18.35 -2.59
C GLY A 349 -1.22 -18.02 -1.15
N GLU A 350 -0.21 -17.82 -0.32
CA GLU A 350 -0.34 -17.48 1.10
C GLU A 350 -0.59 -15.98 1.29
N PRO A 351 -1.15 -15.54 2.44
CA PRO A 351 -1.48 -14.13 2.67
C PRO A 351 -0.29 -13.16 2.45
N GLU A 352 0.92 -13.55 2.85
CA GLU A 352 2.12 -12.72 2.69
C GLU A 352 2.83 -12.92 1.35
N ARG A 353 2.47 -13.96 0.57
CA ARG A 353 3.12 -14.35 -0.69
C ARG A 353 2.06 -14.77 -1.71
N GLN A 354 1.67 -13.82 -2.54
CA GLN A 354 0.55 -13.95 -3.45
C GLN A 354 0.96 -13.82 -4.91
N VAL A 355 0.22 -14.53 -5.76
CA VAL A 355 0.18 -14.27 -7.19
C VAL A 355 -1.24 -13.88 -7.56
N GLN A 356 -1.39 -12.73 -8.20
CA GLN A 356 -2.67 -12.19 -8.63
C GLN A 356 -2.76 -12.26 -10.15
N TYR A 357 -3.84 -12.84 -10.65
CA TYR A 357 -4.15 -12.95 -12.07
C TYR A 357 -5.33 -12.05 -12.37
N THR A 358 -5.13 -11.04 -13.20
CA THR A 358 -6.15 -10.06 -13.56
C THR A 358 -6.43 -10.13 -15.05
N VAL A 359 -7.71 -10.22 -15.39
CA VAL A 359 -8.22 -9.97 -16.75
C VAL A 359 -8.87 -8.60 -16.74
N TRP A 360 -8.60 -7.79 -17.76
CA TRP A 360 -9.14 -6.44 -17.86
C TRP A 360 -9.54 -6.09 -19.28
N VAL A 361 -10.53 -5.21 -19.38
CA VAL A 361 -10.98 -4.58 -20.62
C VAL A 361 -11.07 -3.08 -20.40
N SER A 362 -10.75 -2.30 -21.44
CA SER A 362 -10.81 -0.85 -21.42
C SER A 362 -11.34 -0.36 -22.75
N HIS A 363 -12.26 0.59 -22.73
CA HIS A 363 -12.64 1.36 -23.90
C HIS A 363 -12.31 2.83 -23.59
N GLU A 364 -11.53 3.46 -24.45
CA GLU A 364 -11.11 4.85 -24.32
C GLU A 364 -11.34 5.58 -25.63
N ALA A 365 -11.99 6.73 -25.56
CA ALA A 365 -12.09 7.68 -26.67
C ALA A 365 -11.41 8.97 -26.22
N ASP A 366 -10.39 9.39 -26.97
CA ASP A 366 -9.52 10.53 -26.68
C ASP A 366 -9.62 11.51 -27.85
N GLU A 367 -10.36 12.60 -27.65
CA GLU A 367 -10.63 13.66 -28.64
C GLU A 367 -9.75 14.87 -28.34
N TYR A 368 -9.17 15.45 -29.39
CA TYR A 368 -8.28 16.61 -29.31
C TYR A 368 -8.72 17.65 -30.31
N ASP A 369 -8.96 18.87 -29.82
CA ASP A 369 -9.19 20.04 -30.64
C ASP A 369 -8.07 21.06 -30.40
N LEU A 370 -7.41 21.51 -31.46
CA LEU A 370 -6.27 22.43 -31.36
C LEU A 370 -6.79 23.83 -31.08
N SER A 371 -6.51 24.35 -29.89
CA SER A 371 -7.00 25.65 -29.45
C SER A 371 -5.99 26.78 -29.71
N TYR A 372 -4.69 26.47 -29.67
CA TYR A 372 -3.62 27.45 -29.94
C TYR A 372 -2.38 26.81 -30.57
N SER A 373 -1.74 27.55 -31.47
CA SER A 373 -0.41 27.23 -32.01
C SER A 373 0.40 28.52 -32.15
N HIS A 374 1.60 28.52 -31.58
CA HIS A 374 2.47 29.69 -31.56
C HIS A 374 2.88 30.12 -32.99
N PRO A 375 2.82 31.41 -33.36
CA PRO A 375 3.05 31.86 -34.75
C PRO A 375 4.44 31.51 -35.33
N ALA A 376 5.47 31.48 -34.48
CA ALA A 376 6.85 31.15 -34.88
C ALA A 376 7.12 29.63 -35.05
N LEU A 377 6.11 28.79 -34.88
CA LEU A 377 6.25 27.34 -34.90
C LEU A 377 6.11 26.80 -36.34
N THR A 378 7.11 26.05 -36.78
CA THR A 378 7.12 25.42 -38.11
C THR A 378 6.63 23.98 -37.98
N VAL A 379 5.43 23.68 -38.49
CA VAL A 379 4.94 22.29 -38.57
C VAL A 379 5.76 21.55 -39.62
N VAL A 380 6.32 20.40 -39.27
CA VAL A 380 7.02 19.54 -40.24
C VAL A 380 6.19 18.29 -40.46
N ASP A 381 5.68 18.15 -41.69
CA ASP A 381 5.02 16.94 -42.19
C ASP A 381 6.06 15.86 -42.50
N ASP A 382 6.70 15.31 -41.47
CA ASP A 382 7.56 14.13 -41.60
C ASP A 382 7.14 13.06 -40.58
N PRO A 383 6.55 11.93 -41.03
CA PRO A 383 6.12 10.84 -40.15
C PRO A 383 7.29 10.10 -39.46
N ALA A 384 8.54 10.35 -39.85
CA ALA A 384 9.75 9.85 -39.21
C ALA A 384 10.43 10.89 -38.29
N PHE A 385 9.85 12.08 -38.12
CA PHE A 385 10.47 13.17 -37.39
C PHE A 385 10.32 13.00 -35.87
N PHE A 386 11.38 12.48 -35.23
CA PHE A 386 11.46 12.27 -33.78
C PHE A 386 12.51 13.15 -33.08
N SER A 387 12.91 14.29 -33.67
CA SER A 387 14.02 15.10 -33.12
C SER A 387 13.77 16.60 -33.25
N THR A 388 13.72 17.30 -32.12
CA THR A 388 13.67 18.76 -31.99
C THR A 388 15.08 19.36 -32.01
N ARG A 389 15.85 19.20 -33.09
CA ARG A 389 17.11 19.95 -33.25
C ARG A 389 16.80 21.45 -33.31
N ASN A 390 17.30 22.20 -32.34
CA ASN A 390 17.27 23.66 -32.35
C ASN A 390 18.30 24.17 -33.36
N THR A 391 17.91 24.28 -34.63
CA THR A 391 18.67 25.04 -35.62
C THR A 391 18.07 26.43 -35.73
N GLY A 392 18.51 27.34 -34.86
CA GLY A 392 18.31 28.78 -35.01
C GLY A 392 16.87 29.30 -34.86
N ARG A 393 16.20 29.01 -33.72
CA ARG A 393 14.87 29.57 -33.36
C ARG A 393 13.67 29.12 -34.22
N ARG A 394 13.70 27.91 -34.80
CA ARG A 394 12.49 27.29 -35.36
C ARG A 394 12.08 26.10 -34.50
N PHE A 395 10.90 26.18 -33.89
CA PHE A 395 10.30 25.06 -33.18
C PHE A 395 9.58 24.17 -34.19
N THR A 396 9.89 22.88 -34.19
CA THR A 396 9.24 21.89 -35.04
C THR A 396 8.41 20.93 -34.22
N VAL A 397 7.18 20.68 -34.66
CA VAL A 397 6.22 19.78 -34.02
C VAL A 397 5.44 19.01 -35.08
N SER A 398 4.93 17.84 -34.70
CA SER A 398 4.15 16.94 -35.55
C SER A 398 2.87 17.64 -36.06
N PRO A 399 2.35 17.31 -37.27
CA PRO A 399 1.06 17.80 -37.76
C PRO A 399 -0.08 17.21 -36.92
N SER A 400 -0.35 17.82 -35.77
CA SER A 400 -1.32 17.36 -34.78
C SER A 400 -2.75 17.64 -35.23
N GLY A 401 -3.22 16.90 -36.23
CA GLY A 401 -4.63 16.69 -36.50
C GLY A 401 -4.95 15.21 -36.27
N ALA A 402 -5.17 14.80 -35.02
CA ALA A 402 -5.69 13.45 -34.74
C ALA A 402 -7.12 13.60 -34.20
N PRO A 403 -8.16 13.54 -35.07
CA PRO A 403 -9.50 14.06 -34.73
C PRO A 403 -10.23 13.28 -33.65
N LEU A 404 -9.86 12.02 -33.41
CA LEU A 404 -10.36 11.17 -32.33
C LEU A 404 -9.48 9.90 -32.33
N GLN A 405 -9.04 9.45 -31.16
CA GLN A 405 -8.39 8.15 -30.99
C GLN A 405 -9.27 7.26 -30.14
N THR A 406 -9.78 6.17 -30.73
CA THR A 406 -10.54 5.14 -30.01
C THR A 406 -9.64 3.93 -29.75
N ALA A 407 -9.62 3.48 -28.49
CA ALA A 407 -8.85 2.36 -28.00
C ALA A 407 -9.73 1.43 -27.14
N ALA A 408 -10.33 0.43 -27.78
CA ALA A 408 -10.89 -0.77 -27.19
C ALA A 408 -9.78 -1.83 -27.00
N LEU A 409 -9.41 -2.05 -25.74
CA LEU A 409 -8.32 -2.92 -25.32
C LEU A 409 -8.84 -4.06 -24.45
N ALA A 410 -8.28 -5.24 -24.65
CA ALA A 410 -8.40 -6.35 -23.72
C ALA A 410 -7.00 -6.84 -23.34
N GLY A 411 -6.82 -7.27 -22.10
CA GLY A 411 -5.52 -7.67 -21.63
C GLY A 411 -5.52 -8.50 -20.36
N VAL A 412 -4.31 -8.96 -20.04
CA VAL A 412 -4.01 -9.71 -18.83
C VAL A 412 -2.96 -8.97 -18.02
N ARG A 413 -2.96 -9.22 -16.72
CA ARG A 413 -1.96 -8.73 -15.78
C ARG A 413 -1.67 -9.82 -14.76
N VAL A 414 -0.39 -10.00 -14.47
CA VAL A 414 0.09 -10.87 -13.40
C VAL A 414 0.85 -10.03 -12.41
N THR A 415 0.49 -10.14 -11.13
CA THR A 415 1.16 -9.46 -10.02
C THR A 415 1.74 -10.51 -9.08
N TRP A 416 3.06 -10.52 -8.92
CA TRP A 416 3.74 -11.27 -7.85
C TRP A 416 3.95 -10.33 -6.67
N GLN A 417 3.44 -10.69 -5.51
CA GLN A 417 3.44 -9.83 -4.34
C GLN A 417 3.94 -10.60 -3.12
N ARG A 418 4.97 -10.07 -2.48
CA ARG A 418 5.37 -10.41 -1.11
C ARG A 418 5.14 -9.19 -0.25
N LEU A 419 4.24 -9.27 0.74
CA LEU A 419 3.84 -8.10 1.51
C LEU A 419 3.76 -8.41 3.00
N GLN A 420 4.40 -7.56 3.78
CA GLN A 420 4.33 -7.47 5.23
C GLN A 420 4.13 -6.00 5.61
N PHE A 421 3.94 -5.71 6.90
CA PHE A 421 3.76 -4.34 7.37
C PHE A 421 4.65 -4.04 8.56
N THR A 422 5.11 -2.80 8.65
CA THR A 422 5.79 -2.27 9.83
C THR A 422 5.14 -0.97 10.27
N LYS A 423 5.10 -0.70 11.57
CA LYS A 423 4.50 0.53 12.11
C LYS A 423 5.56 1.63 12.21
N ALA A 424 5.21 2.84 11.79
CA ALA A 424 6.03 4.03 12.01
C ALA A 424 5.16 5.26 12.29
N ARG A 425 5.70 6.24 13.02
CA ARG A 425 5.08 7.55 13.24
C ARG A 425 5.84 8.60 12.43
N ASN A 426 5.17 9.67 12.00
CA ASN A 426 5.78 10.80 11.28
C ASN A 426 6.42 10.42 9.94
N TYR A 427 5.96 9.35 9.31
CA TYR A 427 6.48 8.92 8.01
C TYR A 427 5.93 9.80 6.88
N SER A 428 4.63 9.72 6.64
CA SER A 428 3.91 10.54 5.67
C SER A 428 2.88 11.45 6.34
N ARG A 429 2.31 11.01 7.48
CA ARG A 429 1.36 11.77 8.29
C ARG A 429 2.01 12.22 9.59
N LEU A 430 1.93 13.52 9.86
CA LEU A 430 2.47 14.10 11.07
C LEU A 430 1.62 13.68 12.28
N GLY A 431 2.26 13.09 13.28
CA GLY A 431 1.68 12.72 14.56
C GLY A 431 0.90 11.41 14.60
N ARG A 432 0.80 10.62 13.51
CA ARG A 432 -0.02 9.38 13.48
C ARG A 432 0.83 8.13 13.28
N VAL A 433 0.40 7.01 13.86
CA VAL A 433 0.95 5.69 13.52
C VAL A 433 0.42 5.25 12.17
N GLU A 434 1.33 4.82 11.30
CA GLU A 434 1.05 4.36 9.95
C GLU A 434 1.59 2.95 9.77
N ASP A 435 0.81 2.07 9.13
CA ASP A 435 1.28 0.76 8.69
C ASP A 435 1.94 0.90 7.31
N ILE A 436 3.27 0.78 7.27
CA ILE A 436 4.07 0.90 6.06
C ILE A 436 4.18 -0.48 5.40
N PRO A 437 3.78 -0.63 4.12
CA PRO A 437 3.96 -1.87 3.38
C PRO A 437 5.45 -2.15 3.12
N ILE A 438 5.92 -3.32 3.52
CA ILE A 438 7.29 -3.81 3.27
C ILE A 438 7.24 -5.09 2.43
N GLY A 439 8.17 -5.25 1.49
CA GLY A 439 8.26 -6.41 0.61
C GLY A 439 8.43 -6.02 -0.85
N GLY A 440 7.96 -6.85 -1.78
CA GLY A 440 8.16 -6.65 -3.21
C GLY A 440 6.91 -6.97 -4.01
N THR A 441 6.55 -6.09 -4.93
CA THR A 441 5.45 -6.27 -5.87
C THR A 441 5.96 -6.06 -7.29
N LEU A 442 5.97 -7.13 -8.10
CA LEU A 442 6.22 -7.06 -9.53
C LEU A 442 4.89 -7.24 -10.26
N THR A 443 4.53 -6.29 -11.10
CA THR A 443 3.34 -6.35 -11.95
C THR A 443 3.78 -6.30 -13.40
N LEU A 444 3.38 -7.30 -14.17
CA LEU A 444 3.52 -7.32 -15.62
C LEU A 444 2.11 -7.33 -16.23
N SER A 445 1.86 -6.50 -17.22
CA SER A 445 0.60 -6.49 -17.95
C SER A 445 0.83 -6.28 -19.42
N VAL A 446 0.03 -6.98 -20.23
CA VAL A 446 -0.05 -6.77 -21.66
C VAL A 446 -1.52 -6.70 -22.03
N GLY A 447 -1.88 -5.69 -22.80
CA GLY A 447 -3.18 -5.60 -23.45
C GLY A 447 -3.00 -5.26 -24.91
N GLY A 448 -3.93 -5.69 -25.74
CA GLY A 448 -3.93 -5.44 -27.17
C GLY A 448 -5.22 -4.78 -27.62
N GLY A 449 -5.09 -3.94 -28.64
CA GLY A 449 -6.19 -3.40 -29.41
C GLY A 449 -6.07 -3.87 -30.86
N ALA A 450 -7.18 -4.24 -31.48
CA ALA A 450 -7.24 -4.55 -32.91
C ALA A 450 -8.28 -3.67 -33.59
N ARG A 451 -8.09 -3.36 -34.88
CA ARG A 451 -9.06 -2.59 -35.68
C ARG A 451 -10.44 -3.24 -35.75
N ALA A 452 -10.50 -4.58 -35.64
CA ALA A 452 -11.76 -5.33 -35.54
C ALA A 452 -12.61 -4.94 -34.30
N LEU A 453 -12.01 -4.30 -33.30
CA LEU A 453 -12.67 -3.77 -32.10
C LEU A 453 -12.93 -2.26 -32.20
N ALA A 454 -13.00 -1.70 -33.42
CA ALA A 454 -13.14 -0.27 -33.69
C ALA A 454 -11.96 0.60 -33.20
N ASN A 455 -10.76 0.03 -33.15
CA ASN A 455 -9.52 0.79 -32.99
C ASN A 455 -9.07 1.38 -34.34
N ASP A 456 -8.32 2.47 -34.29
CA ASP A 456 -7.67 3.08 -35.46
C ASP A 456 -6.44 2.30 -35.95
N HIS A 457 -5.81 1.52 -35.07
CA HIS A 457 -4.66 0.68 -35.38
C HIS A 457 -4.63 -0.62 -34.56
N ASP A 458 -3.79 -1.56 -35.00
CA ASP A 458 -3.49 -2.77 -34.24
C ASP A 458 -2.30 -2.48 -33.30
N GLU A 459 -2.48 -2.64 -31.98
CA GLU A 459 -1.48 -2.27 -30.97
C GLU A 459 -1.34 -3.28 -29.83
N LEU A 460 -0.17 -3.23 -29.18
CA LEU A 460 0.11 -3.87 -27.89
C LEU A 460 0.60 -2.81 -26.90
N ARG A 461 0.11 -2.90 -25.66
CA ARG A 461 0.48 -2.00 -24.56
C ARG A 461 1.09 -2.77 -23.40
N PRO A 462 2.34 -3.27 -23.53
CA PRO A 462 3.04 -3.87 -22.40
C PRO A 462 3.38 -2.80 -21.36
N THR A 463 3.14 -3.13 -20.11
CA THR A 463 3.50 -2.33 -18.94
C THR A 463 4.14 -3.22 -17.88
N ALA A 464 5.16 -2.68 -17.23
CA ALA A 464 5.81 -3.31 -16.08
C ALA A 464 5.88 -2.29 -14.95
N SER A 465 5.62 -2.73 -13.72
CA SER A 465 5.91 -1.94 -12.54
C SER A 465 6.50 -2.80 -11.45
N TYR A 466 7.52 -2.30 -10.77
CA TYR A 466 8.14 -2.96 -9.64
C TYR A 466 8.18 -2.02 -8.45
N ARG A 467 7.60 -2.45 -7.32
CA ARG A 467 7.72 -1.79 -6.03
C ARG A 467 8.51 -2.69 -5.12
N TYR A 468 9.50 -2.14 -4.44
CA TYR A 468 10.25 -2.83 -3.41
C TYR A 468 10.43 -1.95 -2.20
N SER A 469 10.26 -2.52 -1.02
CA SER A 469 10.50 -1.83 0.22
C SER A 469 11.00 -2.76 1.30
N ARG A 470 11.90 -2.25 2.15
CA ARG A 470 12.53 -3.05 3.20
C ARG A 470 12.97 -2.18 4.36
N ALA A 471 12.79 -2.69 5.58
CA ALA A 471 13.45 -2.15 6.75
C ALA A 471 14.96 -2.48 6.73
N VAL A 472 15.80 -1.46 6.89
CA VAL A 472 17.25 -1.57 6.96
C VAL A 472 17.67 -1.30 8.41
N GLY A 473 17.97 -2.38 9.14
CA GLY A 473 18.20 -2.30 10.58
C GLY A 473 16.93 -1.90 11.36
N ALA A 474 17.11 -1.43 12.59
CA ALA A 474 15.99 -1.04 13.47
C ALA A 474 15.39 0.34 13.13
N HIS A 475 16.14 1.19 12.43
CA HIS A 475 15.81 2.62 12.31
C HIS A 475 15.54 3.09 10.88
N SER A 476 15.98 2.36 9.86
CA SER A 476 15.91 2.84 8.48
C SER A 476 14.95 2.03 7.62
N PHE A 477 14.48 2.65 6.54
CA PHE A 477 13.58 2.07 5.56
C PHE A 477 13.99 2.55 4.17
N VAL A 478 13.94 1.65 3.19
CA VAL A 478 14.17 1.99 1.78
C VAL A 478 12.95 1.54 0.99
N GLU A 479 12.52 2.39 0.06
CA GLU A 479 11.44 2.17 -0.88
C GLU A 479 11.95 2.47 -2.29
N MET A 480 11.56 1.66 -3.26
CA MET A 480 11.87 1.81 -4.67
C MET A 480 10.60 1.54 -5.47
N ASP A 481 10.29 2.41 -6.42
CA ASP A 481 9.21 2.21 -7.39
C ASP A 481 9.77 2.42 -8.79
N THR A 482 9.52 1.49 -9.71
CA THR A 482 9.84 1.66 -11.11
C THR A 482 8.63 1.33 -11.97
N THR A 483 8.48 2.04 -13.07
CA THR A 483 7.42 1.84 -14.05
C THR A 483 7.98 1.96 -15.45
N ALA A 484 7.54 1.06 -16.33
CA ALA A 484 7.86 1.06 -17.74
C ALA A 484 6.58 0.86 -18.54
N ARG A 485 6.37 1.71 -19.55
CA ARG A 485 5.32 1.56 -20.56
C ARG A 485 5.98 1.60 -21.92
N VAL A 486 5.74 0.57 -22.73
CA VAL A 486 6.39 0.43 -24.04
C VAL A 486 5.35 0.07 -25.11
N PRO A 487 4.39 0.96 -25.42
CA PRO A 487 3.41 0.71 -26.48
C PRO A 487 4.09 0.35 -27.80
N TYR A 488 3.50 -0.60 -28.51
CA TYR A 488 3.97 -1.08 -29.79
C TYR A 488 2.81 -1.11 -30.79
N VAL A 489 2.93 -0.33 -31.85
CA VAL A 489 1.99 -0.34 -32.97
C VAL A 489 2.40 -1.46 -33.93
N ILE A 490 1.56 -2.50 -34.03
CA ILE A 490 1.77 -3.62 -34.95
C ILE A 490 1.50 -3.16 -36.38
N ARG A 491 0.41 -2.42 -36.58
CA ARG A 491 0.02 -1.88 -37.88
C ARG A 491 -0.88 -0.68 -37.71
N ASN A 492 -0.42 0.49 -38.15
CA ASN A 492 -1.25 1.67 -38.26
C ASN A 492 -2.08 1.62 -39.55
N GLY A 493 -3.40 1.79 -39.43
CA GLY A 493 -4.32 1.78 -40.57
C GLY A 493 -4.28 3.06 -41.40
N ARG A 494 -3.82 4.19 -40.82
CA ARG A 494 -3.82 5.52 -41.46
C ARG A 494 -2.61 5.75 -42.35
N ASP A 495 -1.42 5.42 -41.85
CA ASP A 495 -0.13 5.73 -42.50
C ASP A 495 0.77 4.50 -42.71
N GLY A 496 0.33 3.30 -42.29
CA GLY A 496 1.09 2.06 -42.41
C GLY A 496 2.27 1.92 -41.45
N THR A 497 2.51 2.90 -40.56
CA THR A 497 3.63 2.90 -39.61
C THR A 497 3.57 1.73 -38.63
N ARG A 498 4.75 1.32 -38.15
CA ARG A 498 4.94 0.24 -37.19
C ARG A 498 6.08 0.57 -36.24
N GLY A 499 6.00 0.06 -35.02
CA GLY A 499 7.11 0.12 -34.07
C GLY A 499 6.72 0.59 -32.68
N VAL A 500 7.73 0.71 -31.82
CA VAL A 500 7.59 1.22 -30.46
C VAL A 500 7.31 2.72 -30.50
N GLN A 501 6.30 3.17 -29.76
CA GLN A 501 5.91 4.57 -29.63
C GLN A 501 5.62 4.93 -28.17
N ASN A 502 5.77 6.21 -27.80
CA ASN A 502 5.41 6.75 -26.48
C ASN A 502 6.00 5.96 -25.30
N VAL A 503 7.30 5.63 -25.39
CA VAL A 503 8.01 4.94 -24.31
C VAL A 503 8.07 5.86 -23.09
N GLN A 504 7.62 5.35 -21.95
CA GLN A 504 7.70 6.05 -20.67
C GLN A 504 8.41 5.16 -19.66
N LEU A 505 9.52 5.65 -19.13
CA LEU A 505 10.25 5.01 -18.04
C LEU A 505 10.28 5.99 -16.87
N ALA A 506 9.96 5.52 -15.67
CA ALA A 506 10.12 6.30 -14.46
C ALA A 506 10.59 5.41 -13.31
N GLY A 507 11.45 5.96 -12.46
CA GLY A 507 11.95 5.28 -11.27
C GLY A 507 12.10 6.27 -10.12
N SER A 508 11.77 5.83 -8.92
CA SER A 508 12.03 6.55 -7.68
C SER A 508 12.64 5.63 -6.65
N ALA A 509 13.51 6.19 -5.81
CA ALA A 509 14.04 5.55 -4.62
C ALA A 509 13.94 6.54 -3.47
N ARG A 510 13.40 6.10 -2.34
CA ARG A 510 13.26 6.88 -1.11
C ARG A 510 13.94 6.13 0.03
N MET A 511 14.82 6.80 0.75
CA MET A 511 15.41 6.31 1.99
C MET A 511 14.88 7.14 3.15
N PHE A 512 14.43 6.49 4.20
CA PHE A 512 13.91 7.10 5.42
C PHE A 512 14.72 6.58 6.61
N ILE A 513 15.42 7.47 7.31
CA ILE A 513 16.29 7.14 8.45
C ILE A 513 15.66 7.77 9.69
N ARG A 514 15.24 6.94 10.66
CA ARG A 514 14.66 7.41 11.92
C ARG A 514 15.73 7.71 12.95
N GLY A 515 15.57 8.82 13.66
CA GLY A 515 16.27 9.15 14.90
C GLY A 515 15.30 9.14 16.08
N GLY A 516 14.59 8.03 16.29
CA GLY A 516 13.46 7.93 17.22
C GLY A 516 12.15 8.47 16.63
N ASP A 517 11.22 8.89 17.47
CA ASP A 517 9.90 9.36 17.04
C ASP A 517 9.88 10.84 16.63
N SER A 518 10.92 11.60 16.98
CA SER A 518 10.97 13.05 16.76
C SER A 518 11.89 13.49 15.63
N ARG A 519 12.78 12.62 15.13
CA ARG A 519 13.76 12.96 14.08
C ARG A 519 13.68 12.02 12.90
N ALA A 520 13.81 12.55 11.69
CA ALA A 520 13.96 11.74 10.48
C ALA A 520 14.85 12.44 9.45
N LEU A 521 15.65 11.67 8.72
CA LEU A 521 16.31 12.13 7.49
C LEU A 521 15.70 11.35 6.32
N ILE A 522 15.23 12.07 5.31
CA ILE A 522 14.60 11.48 4.13
C ILE A 522 15.37 11.92 2.90
N CYS A 523 15.84 10.96 2.12
CA CYS A 523 16.46 11.18 0.83
C CYS A 523 15.58 10.58 -0.25
N ARG A 524 15.37 11.28 -1.35
CA ARG A 524 14.64 10.81 -2.52
C ARG A 524 15.47 11.03 -3.78
N ALA A 525 15.56 10.01 -4.61
CA ALA A 525 15.99 10.12 -5.99
C ALA A 525 14.82 9.78 -6.90
N HIS A 526 14.60 10.55 -7.96
CA HIS A 526 13.58 10.30 -8.96
C HIS A 526 14.16 10.54 -10.35
N ALA A 527 13.96 9.60 -11.27
CA ALA A 527 14.33 9.75 -12.67
C ALA A 527 13.16 9.39 -13.58
N ALA A 528 13.03 10.07 -14.72
CA ALA A 528 12.07 9.72 -15.76
C ALA A 528 12.64 10.00 -17.16
N SER A 529 12.17 9.23 -18.13
CA SER A 529 12.53 9.37 -19.55
C SER A 529 11.30 9.11 -20.42
N LEU A 530 11.14 9.96 -21.41
CA LEU A 530 10.24 9.82 -22.54
C LEU A 530 11.07 9.49 -23.78
N GLY A 531 10.54 8.64 -24.66
CA GLY A 531 11.20 8.29 -25.92
C GLY A 531 10.21 7.92 -26.99
N ARG A 532 10.55 8.20 -28.25
CA ARG A 532 9.71 7.92 -29.43
C ARG A 532 8.28 8.47 -29.27
N THR A 533 8.17 9.68 -28.72
CA THR A 533 6.89 10.33 -28.44
C THR A 533 6.23 10.70 -29.76
N THR A 534 5.02 10.19 -30.00
CA THR A 534 4.18 10.60 -31.14
C THR A 534 3.18 11.70 -30.76
N ARG A 535 3.20 12.10 -29.48
CA ARG A 535 2.43 13.20 -28.92
C ARG A 535 3.39 14.25 -28.38
N ASP A 536 2.91 15.49 -28.30
CA ASP A 536 3.63 16.63 -27.73
C ASP A 536 3.69 16.49 -26.19
N LEU A 537 4.50 15.55 -25.71
CA LEU A 537 4.71 15.23 -24.29
C LEU A 537 6.07 15.73 -23.81
N ASN A 538 6.08 16.39 -22.65
CA ASN A 538 7.29 16.81 -21.95
C ASN A 538 7.23 16.38 -20.47
N LEU A 539 8.41 16.34 -19.83
CA LEU A 539 8.57 16.22 -18.39
C LEU A 539 8.89 17.60 -17.85
N LEU A 540 8.26 17.99 -16.73
CA LEU A 540 8.47 19.27 -16.08
C LEU A 540 9.17 19.10 -14.72
N LEU A 541 9.93 20.09 -14.25
CA LEU A 541 10.34 20.17 -12.85
C LEU A 541 9.18 20.70 -11.99
N ASP A 542 8.22 19.82 -11.67
CA ASP A 542 6.98 20.18 -10.97
C ASP A 542 7.04 19.99 -9.43
N ARG A 543 6.02 20.49 -8.72
CA ARG A 543 5.85 20.35 -7.27
C ARG A 543 6.10 18.94 -6.71
N ARG A 544 5.74 17.88 -7.45
CA ARG A 544 5.85 16.49 -6.96
C ARG A 544 7.22 15.89 -7.26
N ASN A 545 7.87 16.37 -8.31
CA ASN A 545 9.09 15.80 -8.87
C ASN A 545 10.05 16.92 -9.32
N GLY A 546 10.27 17.90 -8.44
CA GLY A 546 11.03 19.11 -8.74
C GLY A 546 11.81 19.60 -7.53
N VAL A 547 12.17 20.88 -7.60
CA VAL A 547 13.11 21.56 -6.69
C VAL A 547 12.34 22.68 -5.99
N ARG A 548 12.35 22.73 -4.65
CA ARG A 548 11.60 23.75 -3.91
C ARG A 548 12.07 25.16 -4.27
N GLY A 549 11.13 26.08 -4.40
CA GLY A 549 11.36 27.48 -4.76
C GLY A 549 11.15 27.76 -6.25
N TYR A 550 11.46 26.83 -7.15
CA TYR A 550 11.27 27.03 -8.59
C TYR A 550 9.81 26.83 -9.00
N SER A 551 9.36 27.57 -10.01
CA SER A 551 8.00 27.42 -10.55
C SER A 551 7.87 26.11 -11.35
N SER A 552 6.75 25.40 -11.17
CA SER A 552 6.54 24.05 -11.72
C SER A 552 6.46 23.96 -13.25
N ARG A 553 6.47 25.09 -13.97
CA ARG A 553 6.41 25.15 -15.44
C ARG A 553 7.63 25.83 -16.08
N SER A 554 8.64 26.20 -15.30
CA SER A 554 9.80 26.95 -15.84
C SER A 554 10.80 26.08 -16.61
N PHE A 555 10.80 24.76 -16.41
CA PHE A 555 11.80 23.87 -16.99
C PHE A 555 11.17 22.58 -17.51
N ASP A 556 11.56 22.19 -18.73
CA ASP A 556 10.99 21.09 -19.48
C ASP A 556 12.03 20.24 -20.22
N GLY A 557 11.68 19.00 -20.58
CA GLY A 557 12.55 18.07 -21.30
C GLY A 557 11.96 16.68 -21.53
N THR A 558 12.70 15.80 -22.19
CA THR A 558 12.31 14.38 -22.36
C THR A 558 12.91 13.49 -21.27
N ARG A 559 13.90 13.98 -20.53
CA ARG A 559 14.53 13.27 -19.43
C ARG A 559 14.60 14.17 -18.21
N ARG A 560 14.44 13.59 -17.03
CA ARG A 560 14.45 14.30 -15.75
C ARG A 560 15.15 13.48 -14.70
N ILE A 561 15.98 14.10 -13.87
CA ILE A 561 16.48 13.55 -12.62
C ILE A 561 16.32 14.57 -11.49
N VAL A 562 15.86 14.12 -10.33
CA VAL A 562 15.69 14.96 -9.14
C VAL A 562 16.18 14.21 -7.92
N LEU A 563 16.96 14.91 -7.10
CA LEU A 563 17.47 14.47 -5.82
C LEU A 563 16.96 15.44 -4.75
N ASN A 564 16.35 14.91 -3.70
CA ASN A 564 15.88 15.71 -2.57
C ASN A 564 16.41 15.10 -1.27
N ALA A 565 16.84 15.94 -0.34
CA ALA A 565 17.17 15.56 1.02
C ALA A 565 16.41 16.47 1.99
N GLU A 566 15.83 15.90 3.03
CA GLU A 566 15.09 16.63 4.06
C GLU A 566 15.33 16.03 5.44
N ALA A 567 15.88 16.82 6.35
CA ALA A 567 15.97 16.51 7.76
C ALA A 567 14.76 17.12 8.49
N ARG A 568 14.03 16.31 9.26
CA ARG A 568 12.81 16.68 9.98
C ARG A 568 13.01 16.53 11.49
N GLN A 569 12.53 17.51 12.25
CA GLN A 569 12.53 17.50 13.72
C GLN A 569 11.14 17.92 14.23
N VAL A 570 10.45 17.04 14.95
CA VAL A 570 9.26 17.43 15.75
C VAL A 570 9.75 18.32 16.88
N VAL A 571 9.28 19.57 16.90
CA VAL A 571 9.75 20.59 17.87
C VAL A 571 8.83 20.66 19.07
N TRP A 572 7.52 20.50 18.85
CA TRP A 572 6.53 20.54 19.92
C TRP A 572 5.30 19.69 19.58
N THR A 573 4.74 19.02 20.59
CA THR A 573 3.59 18.12 20.44
C THR A 573 2.74 18.12 21.72
N ASN A 574 1.41 18.14 21.56
CA ASN A 574 0.44 17.92 22.63
C ASN A 574 -0.80 17.19 22.06
N SER A 575 -1.84 17.00 22.87
CA SER A 575 -3.07 16.29 22.48
C SER A 575 -3.90 16.90 21.33
N TYR A 576 -3.52 18.08 20.81
CA TYR A 576 -4.24 18.82 19.78
C TYR A 576 -3.36 19.19 18.59
N LEU A 577 -2.09 19.54 18.81
CA LEU A 577 -1.22 20.15 17.84
C LEU A 577 0.16 19.49 17.85
N VAL A 578 0.75 19.36 16.66
CA VAL A 578 2.12 18.91 16.44
C VAL A 578 2.81 19.84 15.45
N THR A 579 4.02 20.27 15.80
CA THR A 579 4.85 21.13 14.96
C THR A 579 6.14 20.40 14.58
N GLN A 580 6.57 20.58 13.34
CA GLN A 580 7.80 19.99 12.83
C GLN A 580 8.57 21.02 12.02
N ALA A 581 9.82 21.22 12.39
CA ALA A 581 10.80 21.95 11.60
C ALA A 581 11.44 21.00 10.58
N ALA A 582 11.82 21.53 9.43
CA ALA A 582 12.58 20.82 8.41
C ALA A 582 13.71 21.68 7.87
N ALA A 583 14.83 21.04 7.51
CA ALA A 583 15.91 21.62 6.72
C ALA A 583 16.08 20.76 5.46
N PHE A 584 16.36 21.38 4.32
CA PHE A 584 16.38 20.66 3.06
C PHE A 584 17.42 21.15 2.05
N ALA A 585 17.75 20.25 1.12
CA ALA A 585 18.54 20.51 -0.08
C ALA A 585 17.95 19.73 -1.25
N ASP A 586 17.75 20.39 -2.37
CA ASP A 586 17.17 19.85 -3.60
C ASP A 586 18.06 20.14 -4.80
N VAL A 587 18.15 19.18 -5.72
CA VAL A 587 18.81 19.31 -7.01
C VAL A 587 17.94 18.65 -8.07
N GLY A 588 17.66 19.34 -9.16
CA GLY A 588 16.85 18.83 -10.26
C GLY A 588 17.44 19.22 -11.60
N TYR A 589 17.34 18.34 -12.57
CA TYR A 589 17.78 18.59 -13.92
C TYR A 589 16.81 17.96 -14.90
N VAL A 590 16.47 18.71 -15.96
CA VAL A 590 15.55 18.30 -17.00
C VAL A 590 16.15 18.73 -18.35
N TRP A 591 16.12 17.84 -19.34
CA TRP A 591 16.82 18.09 -20.60
C TRP A 591 16.18 17.37 -21.79
N TRP A 592 16.42 17.94 -22.98
CA TRP A 592 15.97 17.41 -24.27
C TRP A 592 17.05 16.55 -24.94
N ASP A 593 18.29 17.07 -24.99
CA ASP A 593 19.38 16.55 -25.82
C ASP A 593 20.39 15.70 -25.00
N ALA A 594 21.69 15.95 -25.18
CA ALA A 594 22.75 15.36 -24.35
C ALA A 594 22.67 15.91 -22.92
N PHE A 595 23.12 15.10 -21.95
CA PHE A 595 23.19 15.54 -20.57
C PHE A 595 24.27 16.63 -20.43
N ASP A 596 23.88 17.80 -19.94
CA ASP A 596 24.78 18.88 -19.57
C ASP A 596 24.87 18.98 -18.04
N ALA A 597 26.04 18.70 -17.49
CA ALA A 597 26.28 18.73 -16.04
C ALA A 597 26.31 20.16 -15.45
N SER A 598 26.34 21.19 -16.30
CA SER A 598 26.56 22.58 -15.88
C SER A 598 25.30 23.36 -15.52
N ASP A 599 24.10 22.88 -15.90
CA ASP A 599 22.83 23.60 -15.67
C ASP A 599 21.80 22.86 -14.76
N PRO A 600 22.18 22.31 -13.60
CA PRO A 600 21.20 21.83 -12.64
C PRO A 600 20.48 23.00 -11.95
N LYS A 601 19.25 22.77 -11.50
CA LYS A 601 18.51 23.69 -10.62
C LYS A 601 18.61 23.21 -9.18
N ARG A 602 19.07 24.07 -8.29
CA ARG A 602 19.45 23.75 -6.92
C ARG A 602 18.76 24.70 -5.95
N SER A 603 18.37 24.15 -4.80
CA SER A 603 17.92 24.96 -3.68
C SER A 603 18.27 24.35 -2.32
N VAL A 604 18.38 25.21 -1.32
CA VAL A 604 18.48 24.81 0.09
C VAL A 604 17.52 25.64 0.91
N GLY A 605 17.07 25.15 2.06
CA GLY A 605 16.16 25.94 2.86
C GLY A 605 15.69 25.29 4.14
N ALA A 606 14.73 25.98 4.76
CA ALA A 606 14.10 25.54 5.99
C ALA A 606 12.57 25.65 5.86
N GLY A 607 11.85 24.83 6.62
CA GLY A 607 10.40 24.85 6.61
C GLY A 607 9.77 24.48 7.93
N LEU A 608 8.51 24.88 8.09
CA LEU A 608 7.70 24.60 9.27
C LEU A 608 6.41 23.88 8.85
N ARG A 609 6.03 22.86 9.61
CA ARG A 609 4.81 22.08 9.42
C ARG A 609 3.95 22.14 10.69
N LEU A 610 2.65 22.30 10.51
CA LEU A 610 1.65 22.35 11.56
C LEU A 610 0.59 21.28 11.32
N GLY A 611 0.49 20.29 12.20
CA GLY A 611 -0.50 19.21 12.12
C GLY A 611 -1.46 19.23 13.30
N LEU A 612 -2.74 18.93 13.05
CA LEU A 612 -3.78 18.85 14.07
C LEU A 612 -4.06 17.38 14.41
N GLN A 613 -3.78 16.96 15.65
CA GLN A 613 -3.84 15.55 16.05
C GLN A 613 -5.26 14.97 16.09
N ARG A 614 -6.26 15.82 16.38
CA ARG A 614 -7.67 15.42 16.48
C ARG A 614 -8.48 15.62 15.20
N LEU A 615 -7.86 16.14 14.14
CA LEU A 615 -8.53 16.45 12.88
C LEU A 615 -7.98 15.54 11.77
N ALA A 616 -8.86 15.01 10.92
CA ALA A 616 -8.54 14.22 9.72
C ALA A 616 -7.91 15.05 8.57
N ALA A 617 -6.96 15.94 8.88
CA ALA A 617 -6.36 16.86 7.93
C ALA A 617 -4.85 16.60 7.71
N PRO A 618 -4.33 16.82 6.48
CA PRO A 618 -2.89 16.91 6.27
C PRO A 618 -2.31 18.12 7.01
N ALA A 619 -1.03 18.07 7.36
CA ALA A 619 -0.34 19.22 7.96
C ALA A 619 -0.29 20.42 6.99
N VAL A 620 -0.34 21.64 7.50
CA VAL A 620 -0.04 22.85 6.73
C VAL A 620 1.47 23.07 6.72
N ARG A 621 2.02 23.54 5.60
CA ARG A 621 3.47 23.66 5.38
C ARG A 621 3.82 25.04 4.82
N ALA A 622 4.89 25.62 5.36
CA ALA A 622 5.56 26.79 4.81
C ALA A 622 7.06 26.49 4.69
N ASP A 623 7.65 26.70 3.52
CA ASP A 623 9.08 26.48 3.28
C ASP A 623 9.71 27.74 2.67
N MET A 624 10.87 28.14 3.19
CA MET A 624 11.71 29.22 2.67
C MET A 624 12.94 28.57 2.00
N ALA A 625 13.06 28.75 0.70
CA ALA A 625 14.12 28.19 -0.13
C ALA A 625 15.04 29.30 -0.67
N TYR A 626 16.35 29.07 -0.67
CA TYR A 626 17.34 29.86 -1.38
C TYR A 626 17.64 29.16 -2.72
N LEU A 627 17.48 29.89 -3.82
CA LEU A 627 17.65 29.39 -5.18
C LEU A 627 19.01 29.85 -5.70
N PHE A 628 19.86 28.90 -6.06
CA PHE A 628 21.23 29.23 -6.53
C PHE A 628 21.28 29.62 -8.00
N ASP A 629 20.34 29.14 -8.80
CA ASP A 629 20.39 29.18 -10.26
C ASP A 629 19.36 30.17 -10.84
N THR A 630 19.03 31.20 -10.05
CA THR A 630 18.37 32.45 -10.48
C THR A 630 19.41 33.55 -10.59
N ASP A 631 19.15 34.59 -11.39
CA ASP A 631 20.05 35.73 -11.54
C ASP A 631 19.33 37.04 -11.14
N PRO A 632 19.62 37.62 -9.96
CA PRO A 632 20.52 37.10 -8.92
C PRO A 632 19.92 35.89 -8.14
N PRO A 633 20.76 35.14 -7.41
CA PRO A 633 20.29 34.15 -6.43
C PRO A 633 19.35 34.78 -5.40
N GLU A 634 18.24 34.12 -5.09
CA GLU A 634 17.16 34.73 -4.30
C GLU A 634 16.52 33.78 -3.28
N TRP A 635 15.78 34.35 -2.32
CA TRP A 635 14.98 33.62 -1.35
C TRP A 635 13.51 33.62 -1.76
N LYS A 636 12.88 32.44 -1.83
CA LYS A 636 11.43 32.30 -2.04
C LYS A 636 10.74 31.54 -0.93
N TRP A 637 9.59 32.08 -0.53
CA TRP A 637 8.63 31.40 0.32
C TRP A 637 7.66 30.59 -0.53
N SER A 638 7.30 29.41 -0.04
CA SER A 638 6.29 28.54 -0.65
C SER A 638 5.36 27.94 0.41
N PHE A 639 4.08 27.81 0.07
CA PHE A 639 3.06 27.29 0.98
C PHE A 639 2.38 26.05 0.39
N GLY A 640 2.12 25.05 1.24
CA GLY A 640 1.54 23.77 0.82
C GLY A 640 0.90 22.98 1.96
N THR A 641 0.51 21.74 1.65
CA THR A 641 -0.03 20.80 2.64
C THR A 641 0.64 19.42 2.53
N GLY A 642 0.66 18.70 3.65
CA GLY A 642 1.34 17.41 3.81
C GLY A 642 2.87 17.52 3.88
N GLN A 643 3.53 16.37 3.85
CA GLN A 643 4.97 16.30 3.62
C GLN A 643 5.29 16.61 2.15
N TYR A 644 6.52 17.07 1.85
CA TYR A 644 6.91 17.38 0.47
C TYR A 644 7.05 16.12 -0.41
N PHE A 645 7.66 15.06 0.14
CA PHE A 645 7.80 13.75 -0.51
C PHE A 645 7.86 12.59 0.49
#